data_AF-A0A838FVJ7-F1
#
_entry.id   AF-A0A838FVJ7-F1
#
_cell.length_a   1.000
_cell.length_b   1.000
_cell.length_c   1.000
_cell.angle_alpha   90.00
_cell.angle_beta   90.00
_cell.angle_gamma   90.00
#
_symmetry.space_group_name_H-M   'P 1'
#
loop_
_entity.id
_entity.type
_entity.pdbx_description
1 polymer ?
#
loop_
_entity_poly.entity_id
_entity_poly.type
_entity_poly.pdbx_seq_one_letter_code
_entity_poly.pdbx_strand_id
1 'polypeptide(L)'
;MLQPLPHFTPAAGESLGKNHRRRVHPRLFTVLALITLGSATAQDLPAGEAEPATNLDEPHGTMLERLSSGAIRALDDNGNLIDWSAANPQGSAAVGLDPRVGANIRLGDDPAALPANLRAQAEPHIARSPVDPDFLVATFQEGRFTNGSAVNCGYSVSRDGGLTWTRALIPGLTPSSGGPYPRVTDPVAAIGLNGYAYLNTLAAGSETRVGSILVNRSTDGGATFEQPVEAYRGPTVNDFPDKNWIAVNTFAGTATAGRIVVTFTKFPRPGAPGTTPIMRVYSDDDGVSWTPAAFIHPSTKNTQGSQPVFLPDGKLAVVYWNFNNVATWIDDTLELVVSNDGGTTFGAPSLIQAVNLYDHPQIRDGAFLPSAAADRINGNIYVAYQALLNGTPRILFTRSADFGTTWSNPVAVSDNPAGSGVFNAVVANSHDGQTLTIVFYSNRDNPGSNTLVDVYLAQSFDNGATWQPNIRLTSVSTNAALSPLTPGGHMLGDYIGLAEATNPNVPAVPIWIDSRTGDPDPFVTRVGIAPQVSFTSWQAARLSLGQINNPALGGPSGDADGDGEENLVEFQNGTDPNDPASVLHTGRLLNISTRALVGNGEAVLIGGFIITGSGPKKIILRAIGPSLLRYGITNALEDPMLQLVPASGPSVANDDWGEGDAAAIQASGLQPDDPRESAIVQTLAPGAYTAIVRGKNDTTGVGLVEIFDLEPAAAARLGNISSRGFVGLDDNVLIAGVIVGAGQGTDGYGGVRAALRGIGPSLGARGVVNPLQDPELSLHNSNGDIIAFNDNWSPTDQAELQGTNLVPPDERESAIVVTLPKGNYTAIMRGNGHTTGIGLVEVFELP
;
A
#
# COMPACT_ATOMS: atom_id res chain seq x y z
N MET A 1 -67.11 37.89 -6.71
CA MET A 1 -67.96 37.57 -5.55
C MET A 1 -67.26 36.43 -4.82
N LEU A 2 -66.67 36.68 -3.65
CA LEU A 2 -67.34 36.70 -2.33
C LEU A 2 -67.69 35.29 -1.83
N GLN A 3 -66.78 34.75 -1.01
CA GLN A 3 -67.05 33.80 0.08
C GLN A 3 -67.96 34.47 1.14
N PRO A 4 -68.72 33.72 1.98
CA PRO A 4 -68.10 33.08 3.16
C PRO A 4 -68.68 31.71 3.62
N LEU A 5 -67.94 31.12 4.57
CA LEU A 5 -68.27 30.05 5.53
C LEU A 5 -69.25 30.57 6.64
N PRO A 6 -69.67 29.82 7.70
CA PRO A 6 -69.18 28.52 8.22
C PRO A 6 -70.29 27.53 8.72
N HIS A 7 -69.89 26.42 9.39
CA HIS A 7 -70.21 26.15 10.82
C HIS A 7 -69.68 24.79 11.38
N PHE A 8 -68.83 24.91 12.41
CA PHE A 8 -68.55 24.09 13.61
C PHE A 8 -68.70 22.54 13.76
N THR A 9 -67.78 22.04 14.59
CA THR A 9 -67.51 20.73 15.24
C THR A 9 -68.41 20.44 16.47
N PRO A 10 -68.29 19.33 17.26
CA PRO A 10 -67.26 18.26 17.35
C PRO A 10 -67.86 16.82 17.20
N ALA A 11 -67.37 15.67 17.71
CA ALA A 11 -66.32 15.21 18.65
C ALA A 11 -66.04 13.69 18.39
N ALA A 12 -65.05 12.97 18.94
CA ALA A 12 -63.69 13.22 19.49
C ALA A 12 -63.02 11.83 19.79
N GLY A 13 -61.70 11.75 20.02
CA GLY A 13 -61.04 10.49 20.43
C GLY A 13 -59.49 10.49 20.41
N GLU A 14 -58.88 9.90 21.43
CA GLU A 14 -57.42 9.66 21.64
C GLU A 14 -56.92 8.49 20.77
N SER A 15 -55.64 8.24 20.44
CA SER A 15 -54.32 8.93 20.49
C SER A 15 -53.37 8.19 19.48
N LEU A 16 -52.02 8.19 19.43
CA LEU A 16 -50.90 8.71 20.24
C LEU A 16 -49.61 8.78 19.35
N GLY A 17 -48.75 9.79 19.54
CA GLY A 17 -47.27 9.67 19.51
C GLY A 17 -46.50 9.31 18.22
N LYS A 18 -45.98 10.32 17.49
CA LYS A 18 -44.70 10.23 16.74
C LYS A 18 -43.86 11.50 16.94
N ASN A 19 -42.58 11.34 17.25
CA ASN A 19 -41.68 12.45 17.59
C ASN A 19 -41.24 13.28 16.38
N HIS A 20 -41.17 14.61 16.57
CA HIS A 20 -40.51 15.53 15.65
C HIS A 20 -39.00 15.60 15.93
N ARG A 21 -38.19 15.67 14.87
CA ARG A 21 -37.03 16.58 14.83
C ARG A 21 -36.97 17.28 13.48
N ARG A 22 -37.09 18.61 13.49
CA ARG A 22 -36.77 19.47 12.35
C ARG A 22 -35.25 19.67 12.29
N ARG A 23 -34.67 19.77 11.10
CA ARG A 23 -33.49 20.60 10.83
C ARG A 23 -33.77 21.48 9.61
N VAL A 24 -33.01 22.56 9.47
CA VAL A 24 -33.34 23.71 8.64
C VAL A 24 -32.10 24.17 7.88
N HIS A 25 -32.24 24.31 6.57
CA HIS A 25 -31.43 25.17 5.70
C HIS A 25 -32.30 26.37 5.25
N PRO A 26 -31.74 27.45 4.66
CA PRO A 26 -30.38 27.61 4.15
C PRO A 26 -29.60 28.78 4.79
N ARG A 27 -28.39 29.04 4.30
CA ARG A 27 -27.69 30.33 4.43
C ARG A 27 -27.09 30.76 3.10
N LEU A 28 -27.33 32.01 2.71
CA LEU A 28 -26.58 32.70 1.66
C LEU A 28 -25.32 33.33 2.27
N PHE A 29 -24.29 33.51 1.44
CA PHE A 29 -23.10 34.30 1.79
C PHE A 29 -23.39 35.81 1.69
N THR A 30 -22.92 36.57 2.68
CA THR A 30 -22.59 38.00 2.55
C THR A 30 -21.37 38.28 3.45
N VAL A 31 -20.38 39.00 2.94
CA VAL A 31 -19.13 39.31 3.65
C VAL A 31 -19.25 40.63 4.40
N LEU A 32 -18.83 40.67 5.66
CA LEU A 32 -18.32 41.87 6.30
C LEU A 32 -17.28 41.50 7.36
N ALA A 33 -16.12 42.15 7.35
CA ALA A 33 -15.04 41.91 8.30
C ALA A 33 -15.03 42.98 9.39
N LEU A 34 -14.71 42.59 10.63
CA LEU A 34 -14.31 43.52 11.69
C LEU A 34 -13.34 42.84 12.65
N ILE A 35 -12.37 43.61 13.16
CA ILE A 35 -11.28 43.15 14.03
C ILE A 35 -11.56 43.59 15.47
N THR A 36 -11.31 42.71 16.44
CA THR A 36 -11.05 43.11 17.83
C THR A 36 -10.11 42.14 18.53
N LEU A 37 -9.18 42.68 19.32
CA LEU A 37 -8.31 41.94 20.25
C LEU A 37 -9.01 41.80 21.61
N GLY A 38 -8.68 40.76 22.38
CA GLY A 38 -9.18 40.58 23.74
C GLY A 38 -8.42 39.51 24.52
N SER A 39 -7.62 39.94 25.51
CA SER A 39 -6.76 39.08 26.34
C SER A 39 -7.11 39.21 27.83
N ALA A 40 -7.40 38.09 28.50
CA ALA A 40 -7.51 37.96 29.95
C ALA A 40 -7.38 36.45 30.30
N THR A 41 -6.29 35.98 30.91
CA THR A 41 -5.97 35.97 32.36
C THR A 41 -6.98 35.21 33.23
N ALA A 42 -6.52 34.14 33.88
CA ALA A 42 -7.20 33.44 34.96
C ALA A 42 -6.54 33.76 36.31
N GLN A 43 -7.30 33.69 37.41
CA GLN A 43 -6.81 33.79 38.79
C GLN A 43 -7.56 32.81 39.70
N ASP A 44 -6.80 32.17 40.60
CA ASP A 44 -7.01 31.94 42.05
C ASP A 44 -8.44 31.57 42.53
N LEU A 45 -8.65 30.56 43.41
CA LEU A 45 -8.14 30.38 44.79
C LEU A 45 -8.52 28.96 45.28
N PRO A 46 -8.09 28.48 46.48
CA PRO A 46 -6.83 28.67 47.21
C PRO A 46 -6.22 27.31 47.66
N ALA A 47 -5.17 27.33 48.49
CA ALA A 47 -4.52 26.13 49.06
C ALA A 47 -4.56 26.07 50.60
N GLY A 48 -4.24 24.90 51.15
CA GLY A 48 -3.63 24.67 52.46
C GLY A 48 -2.62 23.53 52.28
N GLU A 49 -1.33 23.72 52.57
CA GLU A 49 -0.70 23.69 53.91
C GLU A 49 -0.71 22.28 54.54
N ALA A 50 0.43 21.69 54.95
CA ALA A 50 1.80 22.24 54.98
C ALA A 50 2.90 21.15 55.11
N GLU A 51 4.05 21.41 54.44
CA GLU A 51 5.45 21.20 54.89
C GLU A 51 6.00 19.75 55.14
N PRO A 52 7.34 19.54 55.06
CA PRO A 52 8.37 20.26 54.28
C PRO A 52 9.29 19.31 53.46
N ALA A 53 10.21 19.88 52.68
CA ALA A 53 11.22 19.15 51.90
C ALA A 53 12.65 19.30 52.46
N THR A 54 13.52 18.34 52.13
CA THR A 54 14.99 18.51 52.06
C THR A 54 15.50 17.89 50.76
N ASN A 55 16.72 18.24 50.34
CA ASN A 55 17.19 18.04 48.96
C ASN A 55 18.67 17.62 48.93
N LEU A 56 19.02 16.81 47.93
CA LEU A 56 20.37 16.44 47.45
C LEU A 56 21.24 15.42 48.23
N ASP A 57 22.00 14.67 47.43
CA ASP A 57 23.28 13.96 47.62
C ASP A 57 23.41 12.83 48.67
N GLU A 58 23.27 11.57 48.22
CA GLU A 58 24.41 10.71 47.80
C GLU A 58 23.96 9.60 46.82
N PRO A 59 24.83 9.09 45.93
CA PRO A 59 24.47 8.10 44.91
C PRO A 59 24.68 6.65 45.39
N HIS A 60 23.60 5.97 45.77
CA HIS A 60 23.63 4.50 45.92
C HIS A 60 23.68 3.84 44.53
N GLY A 61 24.78 3.12 44.26
CA GLY A 61 25.14 2.67 42.91
C GLY A 61 24.17 1.69 42.28
N THR A 62 23.71 2.01 41.07
CA THR A 62 22.95 1.11 40.20
C THR A 62 23.87 0.01 39.67
N MET A 63 23.65 -1.23 40.09
CA MET A 63 24.33 -2.40 39.55
C MET A 63 23.63 -2.85 38.26
N LEU A 64 24.40 -3.09 37.20
CA LEU A 64 23.92 -3.22 35.82
C LEU A 64 24.22 -4.61 35.22
N GLU A 65 23.67 -4.80 34.01
CA GLU A 65 24.09 -5.75 32.97
C GLU A 65 23.65 -7.22 33.14
N ARG A 66 23.17 -7.84 32.03
CA ARG A 66 22.94 -9.28 31.85
C ARG A 66 22.99 -9.61 30.35
N LEU A 67 24.04 -10.26 29.84
CA LEU A 67 24.20 -10.50 28.38
C LEU A 67 24.19 -11.97 27.95
N SER A 68 23.90 -12.14 26.65
CA SER A 68 24.38 -13.17 25.73
C SER A 68 24.67 -12.45 24.40
N SER A 69 25.58 -12.92 23.55
CA SER A 69 26.18 -12.11 22.47
C SER A 69 25.28 -11.74 21.29
N GLY A 70 24.03 -12.20 21.26
CA GLY A 70 22.98 -11.72 20.36
C GLY A 70 22.32 -10.41 20.83
N ALA A 71 22.95 -9.26 20.51
CA ALA A 71 22.50 -7.88 20.78
C ALA A 71 22.84 -7.26 22.15
N ILE A 72 22.69 -5.93 22.22
CA ILE A 72 23.15 -5.05 23.31
C ILE A 72 21.95 -4.27 23.89
N ARG A 73 21.33 -4.79 24.96
CA ARG A 73 20.54 -4.07 25.99
C ARG A 73 20.18 -5.04 27.13
N ALA A 74 19.63 -4.52 28.23
CA ALA A 74 19.50 -5.24 29.50
C ALA A 74 18.05 -5.35 30.01
N LEU A 75 17.82 -6.36 30.85
CA LEU A 75 16.57 -6.62 31.58
C LEU A 75 16.54 -5.86 32.92
N ASP A 76 15.35 -5.46 33.36
CA ASP A 76 15.06 -4.95 34.71
C ASP A 76 14.65 -6.06 35.70
N ASP A 77 14.53 -5.71 36.98
CA ASP A 77 14.15 -6.63 38.08
C ASP A 77 12.74 -7.25 37.92
N ASN A 78 11.96 -6.82 36.93
CA ASN A 78 10.60 -7.30 36.63
C ASN A 78 10.53 -8.06 35.28
N GLY A 79 11.66 -8.22 34.58
CA GLY A 79 11.74 -8.92 33.29
C GLY A 79 11.45 -8.07 32.04
N ASN A 80 11.42 -6.74 32.15
CA ASN A 80 11.24 -5.81 31.02
C ASN A 80 12.60 -5.39 30.45
N LEU A 81 12.66 -5.09 29.15
CA LEU A 81 13.87 -4.61 28.47
C LEU A 81 13.89 -3.07 28.43
N ILE A 82 15.03 -2.45 28.74
CA ILE A 82 15.18 -0.99 28.83
C ILE A 82 16.08 -0.45 27.70
N ASP A 83 15.64 0.65 27.08
CA ASP A 83 16.23 1.19 25.84
C ASP A 83 17.06 2.48 26.03
N TRP A 84 18.02 2.73 25.14
CA TRP A 84 18.86 3.94 25.12
C TRP A 84 18.76 4.68 23.77
N SER A 85 17.79 5.59 23.71
CA SER A 85 17.61 6.75 22.80
C SER A 85 18.03 6.66 21.32
N ALA A 86 17.05 6.82 20.42
CA ALA A 86 16.86 8.08 19.66
C ALA A 86 15.44 8.12 19.04
N ALA A 87 14.94 9.31 18.68
CA ALA A 87 13.56 9.52 18.23
C ALA A 87 13.44 10.02 16.78
N ASN A 88 12.36 9.64 16.10
CA ASN A 88 11.65 10.46 15.11
C ASN A 88 10.19 9.96 14.94
N PRO A 89 9.27 10.63 14.20
CA PRO A 89 7.88 10.73 14.62
C PRO A 89 6.88 10.02 13.68
N GLN A 90 5.59 10.22 13.96
CA GLN A 90 4.47 9.54 13.31
C GLN A 90 4.41 9.74 11.78
N GLY A 91 4.59 8.63 11.06
CA GLY A 91 3.88 8.34 9.82
C GLY A 91 2.91 7.17 10.06
N SER A 92 1.85 7.05 9.25
CA SER A 92 1.09 5.80 9.18
C SER A 92 1.97 4.70 8.57
N ALA A 93 1.93 3.49 9.15
CA ALA A 93 2.67 2.36 8.60
C ALA A 93 2.15 2.01 7.19
N ALA A 94 3.06 1.63 6.29
CA ALA A 94 2.68 1.16 4.96
C ALA A 94 1.86 -0.14 5.07
N VAL A 95 0.78 -0.22 4.30
CA VAL A 95 -0.14 -1.37 4.28
C VAL A 95 0.28 -2.33 3.16
N GLY A 96 0.39 -3.63 3.49
CA GLY A 96 0.60 -4.67 2.49
C GLY A 96 -0.57 -4.73 1.51
N LEU A 97 -0.27 -4.60 0.21
CA LEU A 97 -1.27 -4.61 -0.86
C LEU A 97 -1.65 -6.03 -1.28
N ASP A 98 -2.81 -6.18 -1.90
CA ASP A 98 -3.20 -7.43 -2.59
C ASP A 98 -2.18 -7.72 -3.71
N PRO A 99 -1.69 -8.96 -3.89
CA PRO A 99 -0.69 -9.27 -4.92
C PRO A 99 -1.08 -8.91 -6.36
N ARG A 100 -2.39 -8.70 -6.66
CA ARG A 100 -2.87 -8.19 -7.96
C ARG A 100 -2.60 -6.70 -8.18
N VAL A 101 -2.09 -6.00 -7.18
CA VAL A 101 -1.76 -4.56 -7.22
C VAL A 101 -0.24 -4.41 -7.22
N GLY A 102 0.28 -3.58 -8.13
CA GLY A 102 1.69 -3.22 -8.22
C GLY A 102 2.06 -2.00 -7.35
N ALA A 103 3.31 -1.55 -7.46
CA ALA A 103 3.79 -0.35 -6.76
C ALA A 103 2.88 0.88 -6.96
N ASN A 104 2.84 1.76 -5.94
CA ASN A 104 2.19 3.07 -6.03
C ASN A 104 3.19 4.08 -6.63
N ILE A 105 3.11 4.29 -7.94
CA ILE A 105 4.10 5.04 -8.73
C ILE A 105 3.66 6.50 -8.86
N ARG A 106 4.51 7.44 -8.42
CA ARG A 106 4.34 8.89 -8.64
C ARG A 106 4.62 9.22 -10.10
N LEU A 107 3.82 10.10 -10.71
CA LEU A 107 3.87 10.38 -12.16
C LEU A 107 4.98 11.35 -12.61
N GLY A 108 6.18 11.20 -12.05
CA GLY A 108 7.35 12.05 -12.31
C GLY A 108 7.36 13.35 -11.50
N ASP A 109 8.48 14.07 -11.52
CA ASP A 109 8.67 15.31 -10.77
C ASP A 109 7.89 16.51 -11.33
N ASP A 110 7.49 17.41 -10.42
CA ASP A 110 6.93 18.72 -10.75
C ASP A 110 7.82 19.49 -11.74
N PRO A 111 7.27 19.94 -12.89
CA PRO A 111 7.99 20.80 -13.81
C PRO A 111 8.53 22.07 -13.14
N ALA A 112 9.82 22.36 -13.32
CA ALA A 112 10.52 23.47 -12.67
C ALA A 112 9.97 24.88 -13.00
N ALA A 113 9.06 25.00 -13.96
CA ALA A 113 8.32 26.22 -14.26
C ALA A 113 7.16 26.51 -13.28
N LEU A 114 6.83 25.58 -12.37
CA LEU A 114 5.82 25.78 -11.32
C LEU A 114 6.40 26.51 -10.11
N PRO A 115 5.71 27.53 -9.55
CA PRO A 115 6.14 28.23 -8.35
C PRO A 115 6.28 27.25 -7.17
N ALA A 116 7.37 27.38 -6.40
CA ALA A 116 7.66 26.47 -5.27
C ALA A 116 6.59 26.44 -4.16
N ASN A 117 5.66 27.41 -4.14
CA ASN A 117 4.54 27.51 -3.21
C ASN A 117 3.17 27.20 -3.84
N LEU A 118 3.13 26.69 -5.08
CA LEU A 118 1.93 26.30 -5.82
C LEU A 118 2.22 25.00 -6.59
N ARG A 119 2.34 23.90 -5.83
CA ARG A 119 2.67 22.56 -6.32
C ARG A 119 1.61 21.50 -6.04
N ALA A 120 0.40 21.91 -5.66
CA ALA A 120 -0.73 21.02 -5.58
C ALA A 120 -1.24 20.66 -6.99
N GLN A 121 -1.37 19.37 -7.29
CA GLN A 121 -2.10 18.86 -8.45
C GLN A 121 -3.56 18.53 -8.08
N ALA A 122 -4.41 18.43 -9.10
CA ALA A 122 -5.82 18.04 -8.95
C ALA A 122 -6.38 17.47 -10.26
N GLU A 123 -7.50 16.74 -10.18
CA GLU A 123 -8.28 16.26 -11.34
C GLU A 123 -7.47 15.48 -12.39
N PRO A 124 -7.10 14.22 -12.09
CA PRO A 124 -6.33 13.38 -12.98
C PRO A 124 -7.21 12.60 -13.97
N HIS A 125 -6.75 12.50 -15.21
CA HIS A 125 -7.27 11.61 -16.25
C HIS A 125 -6.13 10.84 -16.92
N ILE A 126 -6.44 9.68 -17.50
CA ILE A 126 -5.49 8.81 -18.20
C ILE A 126 -6.17 8.11 -19.39
N ALA A 127 -5.42 7.86 -20.47
CA ALA A 127 -5.87 7.08 -21.61
C ALA A 127 -4.77 6.10 -22.06
N ARG A 128 -5.15 4.89 -22.49
CA ARG A 128 -4.27 3.94 -23.19
C ARG A 128 -4.44 4.06 -24.70
N SER A 129 -3.40 3.78 -25.46
CA SER A 129 -3.49 3.69 -26.92
C SER A 129 -4.21 2.40 -27.35
N PRO A 130 -5.20 2.48 -28.28
CA PRO A 130 -5.89 1.30 -28.81
C PRO A 130 -5.06 0.49 -29.80
N VAL A 131 -3.85 0.96 -30.15
CA VAL A 131 -2.93 0.33 -31.13
C VAL A 131 -1.55 0.00 -30.55
N ASP A 132 -1.25 0.47 -29.34
CA ASP A 132 0.00 0.22 -28.60
C ASP A 132 -0.35 0.11 -27.11
N PRO A 133 -0.56 -1.10 -26.55
CA PRO A 133 -1.07 -1.25 -25.19
C PRO A 133 -0.13 -0.73 -24.10
N ASP A 134 1.17 -0.58 -24.39
CA ASP A 134 2.16 -0.07 -23.44
C ASP A 134 2.30 1.46 -23.48
N PHE A 135 1.70 2.14 -24.47
CA PHE A 135 1.62 3.61 -24.52
C PHE A 135 0.39 4.14 -23.76
N LEU A 136 0.65 4.90 -22.69
CA LEU A 136 -0.35 5.62 -21.91
C LEU A 136 -0.01 7.10 -21.81
N VAL A 137 -1.05 7.95 -21.80
CA VAL A 137 -0.94 9.38 -21.52
C VAL A 137 -1.86 9.74 -20.36
N ALA A 138 -1.27 10.30 -19.31
CA ALA A 138 -1.97 10.89 -18.17
C ALA A 138 -1.95 12.43 -18.26
N THR A 139 -2.92 13.08 -17.63
CA THR A 139 -3.00 14.55 -17.55
C THR A 139 -3.75 14.99 -16.29
N PHE A 140 -3.40 16.17 -15.75
CA PHE A 140 -3.87 16.68 -14.46
C PHE A 140 -3.60 18.18 -14.36
N GLN A 141 -4.27 18.88 -13.44
CA GLN A 141 -4.00 20.29 -13.15
C GLN A 141 -2.64 20.44 -12.44
N GLU A 142 -1.86 21.47 -12.79
CA GLU A 142 -0.52 21.73 -12.25
C GLU A 142 -0.47 23.09 -11.53
N GLY A 143 -0.25 23.07 -10.21
CA GLY A 143 -0.26 24.27 -9.37
C GLY A 143 -1.67 24.84 -9.16
N ARG A 144 -2.55 24.03 -8.58
CA ARG A 144 -3.97 24.30 -8.34
C ARG A 144 -4.20 25.47 -7.38
N PHE A 145 -5.05 26.42 -7.79
CA PHE A 145 -5.51 27.50 -6.92
C PHE A 145 -6.77 27.10 -6.12
N THR A 146 -6.83 27.55 -4.87
CA THR A 146 -8.02 27.41 -3.98
C THR A 146 -9.26 28.12 -4.51
N ASN A 147 -9.08 29.19 -5.30
CA ASN A 147 -10.17 29.95 -5.92
C ASN A 147 -10.53 29.51 -7.35
N GLY A 148 -9.97 28.39 -7.84
CA GLY A 148 -10.30 27.77 -9.13
C GLY A 148 -9.21 27.88 -10.20
N SER A 149 -9.16 26.86 -11.06
CA SER A 149 -8.12 26.63 -12.07
C SER A 149 -6.70 26.50 -11.48
N ALA A 150 -5.70 26.34 -12.33
CA ALA A 150 -4.31 26.10 -11.96
C ALA A 150 -3.33 26.98 -12.75
N VAL A 151 -2.05 26.96 -12.35
CA VAL A 151 -0.94 27.66 -13.03
C VAL A 151 -0.75 27.11 -14.45
N ASN A 152 -0.92 25.81 -14.63
CA ASN A 152 -1.01 25.16 -15.94
C ASN A 152 -1.79 23.83 -15.83
N CYS A 153 -1.86 23.08 -16.93
CA CYS A 153 -2.16 21.65 -16.91
C CYS A 153 -0.90 20.88 -17.32
N GLY A 154 -0.69 19.72 -16.70
CA GLY A 154 0.43 18.83 -16.94
C GLY A 154 0.01 17.60 -17.74
N TYR A 155 1.00 16.91 -18.29
CA TYR A 155 0.84 15.58 -18.85
C TYR A 155 2.02 14.70 -18.46
N SER A 156 1.75 13.40 -18.33
CA SER A 156 2.77 12.39 -18.10
C SER A 156 2.61 11.24 -19.10
N VAL A 157 3.72 10.63 -19.51
CA VAL A 157 3.74 9.58 -20.55
C VAL A 157 4.50 8.35 -20.09
N SER A 158 3.90 7.18 -20.29
CA SER A 158 4.51 5.86 -20.15
C SER A 158 4.57 5.17 -21.52
N ARG A 159 5.60 4.32 -21.70
CA ARG A 159 5.82 3.47 -22.89
C ARG A 159 6.12 2.01 -22.53
N ASP A 160 5.74 1.60 -21.31
CA ASP A 160 6.02 0.30 -20.70
C ASP A 160 4.80 -0.29 -19.97
N GLY A 161 3.60 0.21 -20.28
CA GLY A 161 2.35 -0.26 -19.68
C GLY A 161 2.06 0.33 -18.30
N GLY A 162 2.75 1.40 -17.91
CA GLY A 162 2.47 2.22 -16.72
C GLY A 162 3.52 2.13 -15.61
N LEU A 163 4.72 1.61 -15.88
CA LEU A 163 5.79 1.40 -14.89
C LEU A 163 6.68 2.65 -14.72
N THR A 164 7.16 3.24 -15.82
CA THR A 164 7.92 4.50 -15.79
C THR A 164 7.15 5.64 -16.47
N TRP A 165 7.36 6.86 -15.96
CA TRP A 165 6.61 8.04 -16.37
C TRP A 165 7.52 9.25 -16.54
N THR A 166 7.44 9.90 -17.71
CA THR A 166 7.92 11.28 -17.90
C THR A 166 6.82 12.28 -17.52
N ARG A 167 7.15 13.54 -17.21
CA ARG A 167 6.19 14.60 -16.86
C ARG A 167 6.58 15.95 -17.46
N ALA A 168 5.61 16.72 -17.95
CA ALA A 168 5.81 18.06 -18.49
C ALA A 168 4.53 18.91 -18.41
N LEU A 169 4.65 20.24 -18.56
CA LEU A 169 3.50 21.14 -18.76
C LEU A 169 3.02 21.07 -20.21
N ILE A 170 1.70 21.11 -20.43
CA ILE A 170 1.13 21.13 -21.78
C ILE A 170 1.52 22.45 -22.49
N PRO A 171 2.13 22.40 -23.70
CA PRO A 171 2.69 23.57 -24.35
C PRO A 171 1.63 24.55 -24.89
N GLY A 172 1.95 25.84 -24.92
CA GLY A 172 1.11 26.88 -25.53
C GLY A 172 -0.14 27.26 -24.74
N LEU A 173 -0.31 26.77 -23.51
CA LEU A 173 -1.47 27.06 -22.66
C LEU A 173 -1.34 28.39 -21.90
N THR A 174 -0.43 28.46 -20.92
CA THR A 174 -0.24 29.62 -20.03
C THR A 174 1.19 30.15 -20.12
N PRO A 175 1.52 31.33 -19.55
CA PRO A 175 2.87 31.87 -19.60
C PRO A 175 3.98 30.94 -19.09
N SER A 176 3.69 29.95 -18.24
CA SER A 176 4.66 28.93 -17.80
C SER A 176 4.97 27.87 -18.86
N SER A 177 4.16 27.75 -19.92
CA SER A 177 4.41 26.90 -21.10
C SER A 177 4.36 27.66 -22.44
N GLY A 178 4.52 28.99 -22.40
CA GLY A 178 4.60 29.87 -23.58
C GLY A 178 3.25 30.30 -24.17
N GLY A 179 2.13 30.03 -23.50
CA GLY A 179 0.79 30.36 -23.95
C GLY A 179 0.20 31.67 -23.40
N PRO A 180 -0.95 32.13 -23.96
CA PRO A 180 -1.53 33.43 -23.63
C PRO A 180 -2.53 33.43 -22.46
N TYR A 181 -3.01 32.27 -22.01
CA TYR A 181 -4.09 32.21 -21.02
C TYR A 181 -3.54 32.33 -19.59
N PRO A 182 -4.03 33.25 -18.72
CA PRO A 182 -3.54 33.38 -17.34
C PRO A 182 -3.72 32.13 -16.46
N ARG A 183 -4.71 31.28 -16.76
CA ARG A 183 -4.97 29.99 -16.07
C ARG A 183 -5.60 28.98 -17.03
N VAL A 184 -5.45 27.70 -16.71
CA VAL A 184 -6.16 26.57 -17.34
C VAL A 184 -6.63 25.57 -16.27
N THR A 185 -7.51 24.65 -16.63
CA THR A 185 -8.19 23.74 -15.69
C THR A 185 -8.77 22.52 -16.42
N ASP A 186 -9.20 21.52 -15.67
CA ASP A 186 -10.01 20.37 -16.11
C ASP A 186 -9.47 19.64 -17.38
N PRO A 187 -8.26 19.06 -17.34
CA PRO A 187 -7.68 18.39 -18.49
C PRO A 187 -8.16 16.93 -18.63
N VAL A 188 -8.51 16.52 -19.84
CA VAL A 188 -8.97 15.16 -20.17
C VAL A 188 -8.19 14.64 -21.38
N ALA A 189 -7.77 13.37 -21.35
CA ALA A 189 -6.93 12.74 -22.37
C ALA A 189 -7.68 11.69 -23.19
N ALA A 190 -7.35 11.56 -24.48
CA ALA A 190 -7.78 10.46 -25.34
C ALA A 190 -6.71 10.10 -26.37
N ILE A 191 -6.73 8.88 -26.93
CA ILE A 191 -5.79 8.42 -27.96
C ILE A 191 -6.57 7.81 -29.14
N GLY A 192 -6.18 8.17 -30.37
CA GLY A 192 -6.86 7.78 -31.61
C GLY A 192 -6.38 6.47 -32.24
N LEU A 193 -7.07 6.03 -33.30
CA LEU A 193 -6.72 4.85 -34.11
C LEU A 193 -5.38 4.98 -34.86
N ASN A 194 -4.88 6.20 -35.00
CA ASN A 194 -3.56 6.54 -35.52
C ASN A 194 -2.47 6.58 -34.43
N GLY A 195 -2.81 6.28 -33.17
CA GLY A 195 -1.89 6.42 -32.04
C GLY A 195 -1.62 7.87 -31.63
N TYR A 196 -2.32 8.85 -32.22
CA TYR A 196 -2.17 10.25 -31.82
C TYR A 196 -2.86 10.49 -30.48
N ALA A 197 -2.17 11.19 -29.57
CA ALA A 197 -2.72 11.55 -28.27
C ALA A 197 -3.29 12.97 -28.30
N TYR A 198 -4.42 13.16 -27.63
CA TYR A 198 -5.17 14.41 -27.58
C TYR A 198 -5.38 14.80 -26.12
N LEU A 199 -4.99 16.03 -25.78
CA LEU A 199 -5.17 16.62 -24.45
C LEU A 199 -6.15 17.78 -24.56
N ASN A 200 -7.37 17.56 -24.07
CA ASN A 200 -8.44 18.54 -24.04
C ASN A 200 -8.39 19.33 -22.73
N THR A 201 -8.49 20.66 -22.76
CA THR A 201 -8.29 21.51 -21.57
C THR A 201 -9.15 22.77 -21.62
N LEU A 202 -9.67 23.19 -20.47
CA LEU A 202 -10.39 24.46 -20.31
C LEU A 202 -9.41 25.62 -20.09
N ALA A 203 -9.61 26.73 -20.81
CA ALA A 203 -8.71 27.87 -20.77
C ALA A 203 -9.39 29.19 -20.39
N ALA A 204 -8.74 29.93 -19.49
CA ALA A 204 -9.30 31.10 -18.84
C ALA A 204 -8.89 32.41 -19.51
N GLY A 205 -9.86 33.14 -20.08
CA GLY A 205 -9.65 34.44 -20.71
C GLY A 205 -9.39 35.58 -19.71
N SER A 206 -9.58 35.32 -18.42
CA SER A 206 -9.12 36.13 -17.29
C SER A 206 -8.94 35.22 -16.07
N GLU A 207 -8.27 35.68 -15.02
CA GLU A 207 -7.98 34.88 -13.81
C GLU A 207 -9.21 34.20 -13.13
N THR A 208 -10.44 34.61 -13.48
CA THR A 208 -11.68 34.11 -12.88
C THR A 208 -12.71 33.60 -13.90
N ARG A 209 -12.36 33.41 -15.18
CA ARG A 209 -13.31 32.98 -16.23
C ARG A 209 -12.69 32.10 -17.30
N VAL A 210 -13.07 30.82 -17.33
CA VAL A 210 -12.99 29.97 -18.53
C VAL A 210 -13.83 30.57 -19.66
N GLY A 211 -13.29 30.57 -20.87
CA GLY A 211 -13.99 31.04 -22.08
C GLY A 211 -13.62 30.29 -23.35
N SER A 212 -12.68 29.34 -23.27
CA SER A 212 -12.17 28.56 -24.39
C SER A 212 -12.01 27.09 -24.00
N ILE A 213 -12.23 26.20 -24.96
CA ILE A 213 -11.85 24.79 -24.91
C ILE A 213 -10.74 24.59 -25.92
N LEU A 214 -9.62 24.05 -25.47
CA LEU A 214 -8.43 23.80 -26.27
C LEU A 214 -8.20 22.29 -26.43
N VAL A 215 -7.54 21.90 -27.51
CA VAL A 215 -6.99 20.56 -27.72
C VAL A 215 -5.55 20.67 -28.21
N ASN A 216 -4.60 20.17 -27.43
CA ASN A 216 -3.24 19.90 -27.89
C ASN A 216 -3.19 18.47 -28.45
N ARG A 217 -2.37 18.25 -29.48
CA ARG A 217 -2.18 16.94 -30.12
C ARG A 217 -0.70 16.53 -30.10
N SER A 218 -0.44 15.25 -29.95
CA SER A 218 0.86 14.63 -30.18
C SER A 218 0.74 13.58 -31.29
N THR A 219 1.67 13.60 -32.24
CA THR A 219 1.77 12.66 -33.36
C THR A 219 3.00 11.74 -33.27
N ASP A 220 3.82 11.91 -32.22
CA ASP A 220 5.03 11.12 -31.93
C ASP A 220 4.85 10.16 -30.74
N GLY A 221 3.62 10.02 -30.24
CA GLY A 221 3.27 9.20 -29.07
C GLY A 221 3.70 9.85 -27.75
N GLY A 222 3.34 11.11 -27.57
CA GLY A 222 3.49 11.87 -26.33
C GLY A 222 4.88 12.45 -26.07
N ALA A 223 5.85 12.30 -26.99
CA ALA A 223 7.19 12.85 -26.80
C ALA A 223 7.21 14.38 -26.98
N THR A 224 6.39 14.90 -27.89
CA THR A 224 6.08 16.32 -27.99
C THR A 224 4.58 16.54 -28.25
N PHE A 225 4.08 17.71 -27.86
CA PHE A 225 2.73 18.17 -28.19
C PHE A 225 2.79 19.46 -29.00
N GLU A 226 1.93 19.55 -30.02
CA GLU A 226 1.72 20.73 -30.85
C GLU A 226 1.06 21.87 -30.05
N GLN A 227 1.05 23.06 -30.63
CA GLN A 227 0.32 24.21 -30.09
C GLN A 227 -1.19 23.93 -30.03
N PRO A 228 -1.93 24.49 -29.05
CA PRO A 228 -3.34 24.19 -28.85
C PRO A 228 -4.21 24.68 -30.01
N VAL A 229 -5.06 23.81 -30.54
CA VAL A 229 -6.18 24.17 -31.43
C VAL A 229 -7.38 24.53 -30.55
N GLU A 230 -8.07 25.62 -30.88
CA GLU A 230 -9.29 26.02 -30.19
C GLU A 230 -10.51 25.27 -30.74
N ALA A 231 -10.98 24.28 -29.98
CA ALA A 231 -12.16 23.48 -30.32
C ALA A 231 -13.48 24.24 -30.08
N TYR A 232 -13.50 25.16 -29.11
CA TYR A 232 -14.64 26.04 -28.86
C TYR A 232 -14.22 27.34 -28.16
N ARG A 233 -14.92 28.44 -28.45
CA ARG A 233 -14.87 29.69 -27.69
C ARG A 233 -16.29 30.17 -27.35
N GLY A 234 -16.48 30.62 -26.12
CA GLY A 234 -17.71 31.29 -25.70
C GLY A 234 -17.98 32.55 -26.53
N PRO A 235 -19.18 32.72 -27.14
CA PRO A 235 -19.47 33.86 -28.01
C PRO A 235 -19.49 35.21 -27.26
N THR A 236 -19.61 35.20 -25.94
CA THR A 236 -19.34 36.35 -25.07
C THR A 236 -18.51 35.93 -23.86
N VAL A 237 -17.91 36.90 -23.17
CA VAL A 237 -17.21 36.69 -21.89
C VAL A 237 -18.11 36.17 -20.74
N ASN A 238 -19.40 35.97 -21.00
CA ASN A 238 -20.39 35.42 -20.06
C ASN A 238 -20.85 33.99 -20.43
N ASP A 239 -20.38 33.42 -21.53
CA ASP A 239 -20.63 32.03 -21.93
C ASP A 239 -19.45 31.17 -21.46
N PHE A 240 -19.64 30.40 -20.40
CA PHE A 240 -18.58 29.65 -19.71
C PHE A 240 -18.70 28.15 -20.07
N PRO A 241 -17.78 27.57 -20.86
CA PRO A 241 -17.72 26.13 -21.06
C PRO A 241 -17.07 25.46 -19.84
N ASP A 242 -17.65 24.36 -19.35
CA ASP A 242 -17.18 23.64 -18.17
C ASP A 242 -17.55 22.15 -18.22
N LYS A 243 -16.81 21.32 -17.46
CA LYS A 243 -16.89 19.85 -17.47
C LYS A 243 -16.95 19.29 -18.89
N ASN A 244 -15.91 19.66 -19.62
CA ASN A 244 -15.50 19.06 -20.89
C ASN A 244 -15.18 17.57 -20.73
N TRP A 245 -15.42 16.81 -21.79
CA TRP A 245 -14.90 15.46 -21.93
C TRP A 245 -14.62 15.17 -23.41
N ILE A 246 -13.58 14.40 -23.69
CA ILE A 246 -13.14 14.04 -25.03
C ILE A 246 -13.27 12.53 -25.25
N ALA A 247 -13.74 12.14 -26.43
CA ALA A 247 -13.77 10.74 -26.88
C ALA A 247 -13.41 10.64 -28.36
N VAL A 248 -12.75 9.54 -28.75
CA VAL A 248 -12.41 9.23 -30.14
C VAL A 248 -13.13 7.96 -30.57
N ASN A 249 -13.69 7.92 -31.78
CA ASN A 249 -14.28 6.72 -32.33
C ASN A 249 -13.18 5.70 -32.69
N THR A 250 -12.92 4.76 -31.80
CA THR A 250 -11.94 3.68 -31.96
C THR A 250 -12.53 2.39 -32.55
N PHE A 251 -13.59 2.50 -33.36
CA PHE A 251 -14.17 1.39 -34.12
C PHE A 251 -13.93 1.58 -35.62
N ALA A 252 -12.80 1.04 -36.11
CA ALA A 252 -12.27 1.27 -37.46
C ALA A 252 -13.20 0.87 -38.63
N GLY A 253 -14.21 0.02 -38.39
CA GLY A 253 -15.21 -0.38 -39.39
C GLY A 253 -16.42 0.56 -39.53
N THR A 254 -16.46 1.67 -38.78
CA THR A 254 -17.64 2.55 -38.71
C THR A 254 -17.48 3.80 -39.59
N ALA A 255 -18.61 4.39 -40.01
CA ALA A 255 -18.62 5.54 -40.93
C ALA A 255 -18.01 6.84 -40.35
N THR A 256 -17.73 6.88 -39.04
CA THR A 256 -17.10 8.00 -38.32
C THR A 256 -15.84 7.54 -37.57
N ALA A 257 -15.19 6.46 -38.01
CA ALA A 257 -13.94 5.97 -37.43
C ALA A 257 -12.88 7.09 -37.37
N GLY A 258 -12.21 7.23 -36.23
CA GLY A 258 -11.24 8.30 -35.98
C GLY A 258 -11.83 9.65 -35.56
N ARG A 259 -13.15 9.88 -35.71
CA ARG A 259 -13.82 11.12 -35.26
C ARG A 259 -13.54 11.40 -33.80
N ILE A 260 -13.14 12.64 -33.52
CA ILE A 260 -12.94 13.17 -32.17
C ILE A 260 -14.17 13.99 -31.78
N VAL A 261 -14.79 13.72 -30.64
CA VAL A 261 -15.91 14.49 -30.08
C VAL A 261 -15.47 15.09 -28.75
N VAL A 262 -15.78 16.36 -28.55
CA VAL A 262 -15.70 17.03 -27.24
C VAL A 262 -17.09 17.49 -26.84
N THR A 263 -17.60 16.97 -25.72
CA THR A 263 -18.85 17.44 -25.08
C THR A 263 -18.53 18.29 -23.88
N PHE A 264 -19.38 19.28 -23.57
CA PHE A 264 -19.18 20.19 -22.43
C PHE A 264 -20.49 20.83 -22.00
N THR A 265 -20.59 21.24 -20.74
CA THR A 265 -21.71 22.06 -20.27
C THR A 265 -21.50 23.51 -20.63
N LYS A 266 -22.53 24.17 -21.17
CA LYS A 266 -22.53 25.62 -21.38
C LYS A 266 -23.24 26.32 -20.24
N PHE A 267 -22.50 27.04 -19.41
CA PHE A 267 -23.06 27.89 -18.37
C PHE A 267 -23.32 29.32 -18.84
N PRO A 268 -24.36 30.00 -18.28
CA PRO A 268 -24.42 31.45 -18.26
C PRO A 268 -23.38 32.03 -17.30
N ARG A 269 -23.29 33.36 -17.21
CA ARG A 269 -22.42 34.06 -16.24
C ARG A 269 -22.61 33.50 -14.82
N PRO A 270 -21.54 33.23 -14.05
CA PRO A 270 -21.63 32.89 -12.62
C PRO A 270 -22.53 33.87 -11.85
N GLY A 271 -23.56 33.33 -11.19
CA GLY A 271 -24.57 34.07 -10.44
C GLY A 271 -25.74 34.64 -11.27
N ALA A 272 -25.81 34.38 -12.58
CA ALA A 272 -26.98 34.72 -13.40
C ALA A 272 -27.93 33.50 -13.52
N PRO A 273 -29.25 33.70 -13.37
CA PRO A 273 -30.22 32.63 -13.63
C PRO A 273 -30.27 32.33 -15.14
N GLY A 274 -30.16 31.05 -15.49
CA GLY A 274 -30.20 30.56 -16.88
C GLY A 274 -30.04 29.04 -16.91
N THR A 275 -30.32 28.44 -18.05
CA THR A 275 -30.19 26.99 -18.24
C THR A 275 -28.76 26.61 -18.57
N THR A 276 -28.36 25.39 -18.19
CA THR A 276 -26.98 24.88 -18.33
C THR A 276 -26.92 23.66 -19.25
N PRO A 277 -27.21 23.78 -20.56
CA PRO A 277 -27.31 22.60 -21.42
C PRO A 277 -25.94 22.10 -21.90
N ILE A 278 -25.86 20.81 -22.23
CA ILE A 278 -24.66 20.21 -22.83
C ILE A 278 -24.60 20.48 -24.33
N MET A 279 -23.40 20.86 -24.76
CA MET A 279 -22.97 21.10 -26.12
C MET A 279 -22.07 19.97 -26.61
N ARG A 280 -21.91 19.85 -27.92
CA ARG A 280 -20.82 19.10 -28.56
C ARG A 280 -20.09 19.94 -29.61
N VAL A 281 -18.82 19.65 -29.83
CA VAL A 281 -18.05 19.95 -31.06
C VAL A 281 -17.36 18.66 -31.49
N TYR A 282 -17.03 18.53 -32.78
CA TYR A 282 -16.28 17.37 -33.27
C TYR A 282 -15.33 17.73 -34.41
N SER A 283 -14.30 16.91 -34.60
CA SER A 283 -13.31 16.93 -35.68
C SER A 283 -13.32 15.58 -36.41
N ASP A 284 -13.24 15.64 -37.74
CA ASP A 284 -13.03 14.49 -38.64
C ASP A 284 -11.65 14.55 -39.33
N ASP A 285 -10.73 15.38 -38.82
CA ASP A 285 -9.43 15.72 -39.42
C ASP A 285 -8.28 15.74 -38.39
N ASP A 286 -8.27 14.76 -37.48
CA ASP A 286 -7.27 14.59 -36.42
C ASP A 286 -7.06 15.85 -35.56
N GLY A 287 -8.16 16.54 -35.23
CA GLY A 287 -8.19 17.71 -34.34
C GLY A 287 -7.74 19.03 -34.99
N VAL A 288 -7.48 19.05 -36.30
CA VAL A 288 -6.99 20.25 -37.01
C VAL A 288 -8.09 21.31 -37.16
N SER A 289 -9.35 20.91 -37.37
CA SER A 289 -10.49 21.82 -37.40
C SER A 289 -11.72 21.23 -36.70
N TRP A 290 -12.61 22.11 -36.25
CA TRP A 290 -13.71 21.77 -35.37
C TRP A 290 -15.03 22.33 -35.88
N THR A 291 -16.09 21.54 -35.74
CA THR A 291 -17.45 21.95 -36.13
C THR A 291 -18.04 23.01 -35.19
N PRO A 292 -18.97 23.86 -35.69
CA PRO A 292 -19.72 24.79 -34.83
C PRO A 292 -20.48 24.06 -33.71
N ALA A 293 -20.39 24.58 -32.49
CA ALA A 293 -20.97 23.92 -31.32
C ALA A 293 -22.51 23.85 -31.37
N ALA A 294 -23.07 22.68 -31.05
CA ALA A 294 -24.51 22.42 -31.03
C ALA A 294 -24.97 21.67 -29.77
N PHE A 295 -26.22 21.90 -29.33
CA PHE A 295 -26.79 21.23 -28.15
C PHE A 295 -27.05 19.74 -28.42
N ILE A 296 -26.75 18.83 -27.47
CA ILE A 296 -27.06 17.39 -27.63
C ILE A 296 -28.51 17.03 -27.26
N HIS A 297 -29.22 17.93 -26.59
CA HIS A 297 -30.61 17.83 -26.15
C HIS A 297 -31.25 19.24 -26.18
N PRO A 298 -32.55 19.43 -25.87
CA PRO A 298 -33.14 20.77 -25.81
C PRO A 298 -32.37 21.72 -24.87
N SER A 299 -32.17 22.97 -25.29
CA SER A 299 -31.36 23.98 -24.58
C SER A 299 -31.97 24.51 -23.26
N THR A 300 -33.17 24.04 -22.92
CA THR A 300 -33.92 24.37 -21.69
C THR A 300 -33.56 23.47 -20.50
N LYS A 301 -32.72 22.45 -20.70
CA LYS A 301 -32.22 21.53 -19.68
C LYS A 301 -31.12 22.15 -18.81
N ASN A 302 -30.98 21.66 -17.58
CA ASN A 302 -29.89 21.99 -16.66
C ASN A 302 -29.07 20.72 -16.44
N THR A 303 -27.95 20.57 -17.12
CA THR A 303 -27.23 19.29 -17.21
C THR A 303 -25.72 19.47 -17.03
N GLN A 304 -25.04 18.46 -16.48
CA GLN A 304 -23.59 18.47 -16.30
C GLN A 304 -23.01 17.04 -16.31
N GLY A 305 -21.69 16.90 -16.42
CA GLY A 305 -21.01 15.61 -16.39
C GLY A 305 -21.27 14.75 -17.62
N SER A 306 -21.11 15.34 -18.81
CA SER A 306 -21.25 14.62 -20.07
C SER A 306 -20.15 13.57 -20.24
N GLN A 307 -20.53 12.31 -20.36
CA GLN A 307 -19.67 11.16 -20.64
C GLN A 307 -20.00 10.60 -22.04
N PRO A 308 -19.28 11.04 -23.09
CA PRO A 308 -19.44 10.54 -24.46
C PRO A 308 -18.74 9.20 -24.66
N VAL A 309 -19.49 8.17 -25.08
CA VAL A 309 -18.96 6.84 -25.41
C VAL A 309 -19.46 6.36 -26.78
N PHE A 310 -18.53 5.94 -27.63
CA PHE A 310 -18.87 5.32 -28.91
C PHE A 310 -19.26 3.86 -28.73
N LEU A 311 -20.20 3.38 -29.54
CA LEU A 311 -20.68 2.00 -29.55
C LEU A 311 -20.12 1.24 -30.78
N PRO A 312 -20.05 -0.11 -30.77
CA PRO A 312 -19.44 -0.89 -31.85
C PRO A 312 -20.08 -0.73 -33.24
N ASP A 313 -21.31 -0.23 -33.30
CA ASP A 313 -22.04 0.06 -34.54
C ASP A 313 -21.83 1.50 -35.07
N GLY A 314 -20.99 2.30 -34.41
CA GLY A 314 -20.66 3.68 -34.79
C GLY A 314 -21.63 4.73 -34.24
N LYS A 315 -22.60 4.34 -33.41
CA LYS A 315 -23.40 5.30 -32.63
C LYS A 315 -22.54 5.98 -31.57
N LEU A 316 -22.95 7.18 -31.17
CA LEU A 316 -22.43 7.87 -29.99
C LEU A 316 -23.52 7.94 -28.93
N ALA A 317 -23.27 7.37 -27.76
CA ALA A 317 -24.05 7.58 -26.54
C ALA A 317 -23.41 8.72 -25.73
N VAL A 318 -24.21 9.60 -25.12
CA VAL A 318 -23.72 10.59 -24.16
C VAL A 318 -24.58 10.53 -22.91
N VAL A 319 -24.00 9.99 -21.84
CA VAL A 319 -24.60 9.94 -20.50
C VAL A 319 -24.34 11.27 -19.79
N TYR A 320 -25.29 11.77 -18.99
CA TYR A 320 -25.12 12.99 -18.20
C TYR A 320 -26.07 13.07 -17.00
N TRP A 321 -25.77 13.98 -16.07
CA TRP A 321 -26.64 14.35 -14.96
C TRP A 321 -27.60 15.47 -15.36
N ASN A 322 -28.87 15.39 -14.95
CA ASN A 322 -29.91 16.39 -15.20
C ASN A 322 -30.53 16.86 -13.87
N PHE A 323 -30.35 18.15 -13.57
CA PHE A 323 -30.86 18.83 -12.39
C PHE A 323 -32.31 19.24 -12.60
N ASN A 324 -33.25 18.38 -12.17
CA ASN A 324 -34.68 18.58 -12.45
C ASN A 324 -35.28 19.76 -11.70
N ASN A 325 -34.73 20.13 -10.54
CA ASN A 325 -35.16 21.32 -9.81
C ASN A 325 -33.98 22.06 -9.15
N VAL A 326 -33.36 22.96 -9.92
CA VAL A 326 -32.26 23.85 -9.50
C VAL A 326 -32.58 24.81 -8.33
N ALA A 327 -33.84 24.87 -7.88
CA ALA A 327 -34.21 25.64 -6.68
C ALA A 327 -34.11 24.81 -5.38
N THR A 328 -34.07 23.48 -5.47
CA THR A 328 -34.09 22.56 -4.32
C THR A 328 -33.03 21.46 -4.36
N TRP A 329 -32.49 21.11 -5.54
CA TRP A 329 -31.49 20.05 -5.73
C TRP A 329 -31.98 18.69 -5.21
N ILE A 330 -33.19 18.33 -5.62
CA ILE A 330 -33.86 17.05 -5.34
C ILE A 330 -34.48 16.51 -6.62
N ASP A 331 -34.76 15.21 -6.63
CA ASP A 331 -35.36 14.47 -7.76
C ASP A 331 -34.50 14.52 -9.04
N ASP A 332 -33.18 14.62 -8.89
CA ASP A 332 -32.20 14.60 -9.97
C ASP A 332 -32.19 13.24 -10.70
N THR A 333 -31.75 13.27 -11.97
CA THR A 333 -31.77 12.08 -12.85
C THR A 333 -30.51 11.96 -13.68
N LEU A 334 -30.01 10.74 -13.82
CA LEU A 334 -29.11 10.36 -14.90
C LEU A 334 -29.92 10.15 -16.18
N GLU A 335 -29.44 10.72 -17.28
CA GLU A 335 -30.05 10.64 -18.61
C GLU A 335 -29.02 10.24 -19.68
N LEU A 336 -29.54 9.73 -20.79
CA LEU A 336 -28.79 9.39 -21.99
C LEU A 336 -29.38 10.13 -23.19
N VAL A 337 -28.54 10.59 -24.11
CA VAL A 337 -28.93 10.78 -25.52
C VAL A 337 -28.09 9.89 -26.43
N VAL A 338 -28.72 9.35 -27.48
CA VAL A 338 -28.04 8.55 -28.51
C VAL A 338 -28.06 9.31 -29.84
N SER A 339 -26.91 9.32 -30.50
CA SER A 339 -26.72 9.78 -31.87
C SER A 339 -26.46 8.59 -32.79
N ASN A 340 -27.26 8.49 -33.86
CA ASN A 340 -27.15 7.41 -34.85
C ASN A 340 -26.11 7.67 -35.96
N ASP A 341 -25.41 8.81 -35.90
CA ASP A 341 -24.50 9.31 -36.94
C ASP A 341 -23.20 9.87 -36.34
N GLY A 342 -22.73 9.24 -35.25
CA GLY A 342 -21.45 9.54 -34.60
C GLY A 342 -21.32 10.95 -34.02
N GLY A 343 -22.39 11.54 -33.50
CA GLY A 343 -22.40 12.86 -32.86
C GLY A 343 -22.88 14.03 -33.74
N THR A 344 -23.46 13.76 -34.90
CA THR A 344 -23.94 14.81 -35.84
C THR A 344 -25.35 15.26 -35.47
N THR A 345 -26.30 14.33 -35.34
CA THR A 345 -27.66 14.53 -34.85
C THR A 345 -27.97 13.58 -33.70
N PHE A 346 -28.89 13.97 -32.81
CA PHE A 346 -29.18 13.26 -31.56
C PHE A 346 -30.69 13.03 -31.41
N GLY A 347 -31.06 11.91 -30.79
CA GLY A 347 -32.44 11.60 -30.42
C GLY A 347 -32.95 12.42 -29.22
N ALA A 348 -34.14 12.08 -28.74
CA ALA A 348 -34.65 12.61 -27.48
C ALA A 348 -33.91 11.98 -26.28
N PRO A 349 -33.77 12.70 -25.16
CA PRO A 349 -33.29 12.13 -23.89
C PRO A 349 -34.11 10.92 -23.43
N SER A 350 -33.42 9.87 -22.99
CA SER A 350 -33.99 8.77 -22.21
C SER A 350 -33.53 8.83 -20.75
N LEU A 351 -34.38 8.36 -19.83
CA LEU A 351 -34.05 8.22 -18.42
C LEU A 351 -33.18 6.99 -18.22
N ILE A 352 -32.06 7.14 -17.49
CA ILE A 352 -31.28 6.03 -16.96
C ILE A 352 -31.83 5.66 -15.58
N GLN A 353 -31.77 6.62 -14.65
CA GLN A 353 -32.09 6.39 -13.23
C GLN A 353 -32.39 7.72 -12.52
N ALA A 354 -33.34 7.73 -11.57
CA ALA A 354 -33.51 8.83 -10.61
C ALA A 354 -32.54 8.64 -9.44
N VAL A 355 -31.80 9.69 -9.06
CA VAL A 355 -30.67 9.59 -8.12
C VAL A 355 -30.88 10.47 -6.90
N ASN A 356 -30.55 9.92 -5.73
CA ASN A 356 -30.43 10.66 -4.48
C ASN A 356 -28.94 10.94 -4.24
N LEU A 357 -28.53 12.20 -4.43
CA LEU A 357 -27.14 12.65 -4.40
C LEU A 357 -26.45 12.28 -3.07
N TYR A 358 -25.17 11.88 -3.14
CA TYR A 358 -24.27 11.88 -1.99
C TYR A 358 -23.14 12.89 -2.23
N ASP A 359 -22.96 13.80 -1.30
CA ASP A 359 -21.99 14.92 -1.30
C ASP A 359 -21.07 14.76 -0.07
N HIS A 360 -19.76 14.74 -0.27
CA HIS A 360 -18.81 14.40 0.79
C HIS A 360 -18.51 15.58 1.74
N PRO A 361 -18.70 15.44 3.07
CA PRO A 361 -18.83 16.59 3.99
C PRO A 361 -17.59 17.46 4.19
N GLN A 362 -16.42 17.07 3.66
CA GLN A 362 -15.17 17.85 3.73
C GLN A 362 -14.32 17.80 2.44
N ILE A 363 -14.73 17.05 1.41
CA ILE A 363 -13.94 16.85 0.18
C ILE A 363 -14.78 17.32 -0.99
N ARG A 364 -14.20 18.13 -1.87
CA ARG A 364 -14.80 18.48 -3.14
C ARG A 364 -14.58 17.31 -4.10
N ASP A 365 -15.68 16.65 -4.44
CA ASP A 365 -15.72 15.29 -5.00
C ASP A 365 -16.57 15.16 -6.28
N GLY A 366 -16.97 16.28 -6.87
CA GLY A 366 -17.80 16.29 -8.08
C GLY A 366 -19.10 15.49 -7.98
N ALA A 367 -19.70 15.35 -6.79
CA ALA A 367 -20.81 14.45 -6.42
C ALA A 367 -21.86 14.03 -7.48
N PHE A 368 -22.19 14.91 -8.43
CA PHE A 368 -23.17 14.74 -9.51
C PHE A 368 -22.55 14.32 -10.86
N LEU A 369 -21.27 13.95 -10.92
CA LEU A 369 -20.59 13.51 -12.13
C LEU A 369 -20.67 11.98 -12.26
N PRO A 370 -21.36 11.44 -13.29
CA PRO A 370 -21.27 10.02 -13.62
C PRO A 370 -19.95 9.71 -14.34
N SER A 371 -19.56 8.44 -14.32
CA SER A 371 -18.65 7.85 -15.29
C SER A 371 -19.39 6.82 -16.13
N ALA A 372 -19.08 6.74 -17.43
CA ALA A 372 -19.69 5.77 -18.34
C ALA A 372 -18.66 5.09 -19.24
N ALA A 373 -18.88 3.80 -19.50
CA ALA A 373 -18.09 2.99 -20.43
C ALA A 373 -19.02 2.24 -21.39
N ALA A 374 -18.50 1.93 -22.58
CA ALA A 374 -19.18 1.10 -23.57
C ALA A 374 -18.45 -0.22 -23.81
N ASP A 375 -19.21 -1.27 -24.03
CA ASP A 375 -18.67 -2.59 -24.37
C ASP A 375 -18.27 -2.66 -25.84
N ARG A 376 -17.00 -2.99 -26.09
CA ARG A 376 -16.43 -3.04 -27.44
C ARG A 376 -16.86 -4.25 -28.26
N ILE A 377 -17.44 -5.27 -27.61
CA ILE A 377 -17.81 -6.55 -28.23
C ILE A 377 -19.33 -6.65 -28.42
N ASN A 378 -20.11 -6.32 -27.38
CA ASN A 378 -21.56 -6.55 -27.37
C ASN A 378 -22.40 -5.25 -27.39
N GLY A 379 -21.81 -4.07 -27.17
CA GLY A 379 -22.51 -2.79 -27.18
C GLY A 379 -23.35 -2.46 -25.94
N ASN A 380 -23.17 -3.20 -24.83
CA ASN A 380 -23.67 -2.80 -23.52
C ASN A 380 -23.14 -1.39 -23.16
N ILE A 381 -23.93 -0.65 -22.37
CA ILE A 381 -23.51 0.63 -21.79
C ILE A 381 -23.51 0.48 -20.27
N TYR A 382 -22.41 0.88 -19.65
CA TYR A 382 -22.15 0.75 -18.22
C TYR A 382 -22.04 2.13 -17.60
N VAL A 383 -22.73 2.39 -16.48
CA VAL A 383 -22.72 3.69 -15.79
C VAL A 383 -22.46 3.49 -14.30
N ALA A 384 -21.44 4.17 -13.78
CA ALA A 384 -21.08 4.20 -12.37
C ALA A 384 -21.18 5.62 -11.80
N TYR A 385 -21.67 5.75 -10.56
CA TYR A 385 -21.94 7.04 -9.92
C TYR A 385 -22.02 6.91 -8.39
N GLN A 386 -21.75 7.99 -7.65
CA GLN A 386 -21.97 8.03 -6.19
C GLN A 386 -23.41 8.43 -5.84
N ALA A 387 -23.99 7.81 -4.82
CA ALA A 387 -25.36 8.09 -4.38
C ALA A 387 -25.64 7.59 -2.94
N LEU A 388 -26.77 8.04 -2.39
CA LEU A 388 -27.34 7.54 -1.14
C LEU A 388 -28.30 6.36 -1.40
N LEU A 389 -27.82 5.13 -1.26
CA LEU A 389 -28.68 3.94 -1.26
C LEU A 389 -29.26 3.72 0.15
N ASN A 390 -30.58 3.83 0.30
CA ASN A 390 -31.28 3.74 1.59
C ASN A 390 -30.67 4.65 2.68
N GLY A 391 -30.16 5.82 2.29
CA GLY A 391 -29.50 6.77 3.18
C GLY A 391 -28.03 6.46 3.52
N THR A 392 -27.42 5.45 2.90
CA THR A 392 -26.00 5.10 3.08
C THR A 392 -25.21 5.44 1.82
N PRO A 393 -24.02 6.09 1.91
CA PRO A 393 -23.16 6.35 0.76
C PRO A 393 -22.72 5.06 0.06
N ARG A 394 -22.92 5.01 -1.26
CA ARG A 394 -22.52 3.90 -2.13
C ARG A 394 -22.05 4.41 -3.49
N ILE A 395 -21.08 3.70 -4.07
CA ILE A 395 -20.91 3.68 -5.52
C ILE A 395 -21.95 2.71 -6.07
N LEU A 396 -22.81 3.22 -6.94
CA LEU A 396 -23.85 2.47 -7.62
C LEU A 396 -23.49 2.25 -9.09
N PHE A 397 -24.00 1.15 -9.64
CA PHE A 397 -23.83 0.76 -11.03
C PHE A 397 -25.17 0.37 -11.65
N THR A 398 -25.38 0.76 -12.91
CA THR A 398 -26.43 0.23 -13.77
C THR A 398 -25.88 -0.03 -15.18
N ARG A 399 -26.50 -1.00 -15.87
CA ARG A 399 -26.14 -1.36 -17.25
C ARG A 399 -27.36 -1.39 -18.17
N SER A 400 -27.16 -1.00 -19.42
CA SER A 400 -28.02 -1.32 -20.55
C SER A 400 -27.37 -2.43 -21.36
N ALA A 401 -28.18 -3.39 -21.83
CA ALA A 401 -27.76 -4.47 -22.73
C ALA A 401 -28.43 -4.40 -24.11
N ASP A 402 -28.95 -3.22 -24.47
CA ASP A 402 -29.75 -2.96 -25.67
C ASP A 402 -29.49 -1.55 -26.23
N PHE A 403 -28.21 -1.15 -26.24
CA PHE A 403 -27.71 0.12 -26.77
C PHE A 403 -28.35 1.38 -26.14
N GLY A 404 -28.70 1.30 -24.85
CA GLY A 404 -29.27 2.41 -24.07
C GLY A 404 -30.80 2.49 -24.04
N THR A 405 -31.51 1.43 -24.49
CA THR A 405 -32.97 1.42 -24.61
C THR A 405 -33.66 1.09 -23.28
N THR A 406 -33.12 0.14 -22.53
CA THR A 406 -33.54 -0.23 -21.17
C THR A 406 -32.34 -0.38 -20.24
N TRP A 407 -32.58 -0.30 -18.93
CA TRP A 407 -31.55 -0.25 -17.89
C TRP A 407 -31.86 -1.23 -16.76
N SER A 408 -30.82 -1.79 -16.14
CA SER A 408 -30.95 -2.59 -14.93
C SER A 408 -31.29 -1.73 -13.71
N ASN A 409 -31.97 -2.32 -12.74
CA ASN A 409 -32.02 -1.73 -11.39
C ASN A 409 -30.58 -1.48 -10.90
N PRO A 410 -30.30 -0.35 -10.22
CA PRO A 410 -28.97 -0.09 -9.68
C PRO A 410 -28.54 -1.10 -8.61
N VAL A 411 -27.28 -1.50 -8.66
CA VAL A 411 -26.63 -2.34 -7.63
C VAL A 411 -25.52 -1.56 -6.94
N ALA A 412 -25.26 -1.87 -5.66
CA ALA A 412 -24.11 -1.31 -4.96
C ALA A 412 -22.84 -2.09 -5.33
N VAL A 413 -21.83 -1.35 -5.78
CA VAL A 413 -20.49 -1.86 -6.11
C VAL A 413 -19.57 -1.77 -4.90
N SER A 414 -19.72 -0.69 -4.12
CA SER A 414 -18.91 -0.47 -2.93
C SER A 414 -19.44 -1.24 -1.72
N ASP A 415 -18.62 -2.11 -1.15
CA ASP A 415 -18.90 -2.90 0.06
C ASP A 415 -18.54 -2.14 1.35
N ASN A 416 -18.40 -0.80 1.28
CA ASN A 416 -17.98 0.06 2.39
C ASN A 416 -18.91 -0.03 3.62
N PRO A 417 -18.37 -0.04 4.86
CA PRO A 417 -19.18 -0.03 6.07
C PRO A 417 -20.21 1.10 6.14
N ALA A 418 -21.25 0.92 6.96
CA ALA A 418 -22.25 1.95 7.19
C ALA A 418 -21.61 3.16 7.89
N GLY A 419 -21.79 4.36 7.33
CA GLY A 419 -21.17 5.59 7.81
C GLY A 419 -19.85 5.97 7.13
N SER A 420 -19.22 5.07 6.37
CA SER A 420 -18.09 5.40 5.51
C SER A 420 -18.56 6.09 4.22
N GLY A 421 -17.92 7.18 3.84
CA GLY A 421 -18.08 7.86 2.55
C GLY A 421 -17.40 7.11 1.42
N VAL A 422 -17.91 7.30 0.20
CA VAL A 422 -17.33 6.83 -1.06
C VAL A 422 -17.60 7.85 -2.16
N PHE A 423 -16.60 8.18 -2.99
CA PHE A 423 -16.70 9.27 -3.97
C PHE A 423 -15.72 9.14 -5.16
N ASN A 424 -15.91 9.98 -6.18
CA ASN A 424 -15.25 9.94 -7.51
C ASN A 424 -15.25 8.52 -8.11
N ALA A 425 -16.38 8.04 -8.64
CA ALA A 425 -16.41 6.74 -9.33
C ALA A 425 -15.98 6.87 -10.80
N VAL A 426 -15.04 6.04 -11.23
CA VAL A 426 -14.71 5.81 -12.65
C VAL A 426 -14.99 4.35 -13.02
N VAL A 427 -15.52 4.09 -14.22
CA VAL A 427 -15.74 2.75 -14.77
C VAL A 427 -14.99 2.57 -16.09
N ALA A 428 -14.36 1.41 -16.26
CA ALA A 428 -13.79 0.96 -17.53
C ALA A 428 -14.21 -0.49 -17.80
N ASN A 429 -14.42 -0.81 -19.08
CA ASN A 429 -14.56 -2.19 -19.55
C ASN A 429 -13.29 -2.60 -20.31
N SER A 430 -12.83 -3.82 -20.11
CA SER A 430 -11.65 -4.33 -20.80
C SER A 430 -11.88 -4.44 -22.31
N HIS A 431 -10.79 -4.35 -23.10
CA HIS A 431 -10.89 -4.32 -24.56
C HIS A 431 -11.48 -5.62 -25.15
N ASP A 432 -11.29 -6.74 -24.47
CA ASP A 432 -11.86 -8.05 -24.79
C ASP A 432 -13.31 -8.26 -24.28
N GLY A 433 -13.86 -7.29 -23.54
CA GLY A 433 -15.21 -7.33 -22.97
C GLY A 433 -15.41 -8.33 -21.81
N GLN A 434 -14.34 -8.88 -21.23
CA GLN A 434 -14.45 -9.91 -20.18
C GLN A 434 -14.43 -9.38 -18.75
N THR A 435 -13.90 -8.18 -18.51
CA THR A 435 -13.75 -7.60 -17.16
C THR A 435 -14.20 -6.14 -17.11
N LEU A 436 -15.14 -5.83 -16.21
CA LEU A 436 -15.37 -4.47 -15.74
C LEU A 436 -14.48 -4.18 -14.54
N THR A 437 -13.93 -2.97 -14.49
CA THR A 437 -13.25 -2.42 -13.32
C THR A 437 -13.87 -1.07 -12.96
N ILE A 438 -14.19 -0.88 -11.68
CA ILE A 438 -14.64 0.40 -11.11
C ILE A 438 -13.65 0.82 -10.03
N VAL A 439 -13.24 2.09 -10.01
CA VAL A 439 -12.30 2.66 -9.04
C VAL A 439 -12.89 3.91 -8.39
N PHE A 440 -12.66 4.10 -7.10
CA PHE A 440 -13.25 5.17 -6.28
C PHE A 440 -12.46 5.39 -4.97
N TYR A 441 -12.61 6.57 -4.35
CA TYR A 441 -12.08 6.83 -2.99
C TYR A 441 -13.07 6.36 -1.90
N SER A 442 -12.56 6.01 -0.73
CA SER A 442 -13.34 5.80 0.49
C SER A 442 -12.54 6.16 1.75
N ASN A 443 -13.21 6.61 2.81
CA ASN A 443 -12.62 6.78 4.15
C ASN A 443 -12.76 5.55 5.05
N ARG A 444 -13.12 4.38 4.50
CA ARG A 444 -13.52 3.18 5.27
C ARG A 444 -12.51 2.71 6.32
N ASP A 445 -11.21 2.77 6.01
CA ASP A 445 -10.12 2.32 6.89
C ASP A 445 -9.71 3.42 7.89
N ASN A 446 -10.33 4.61 7.80
CA ASN A 446 -10.06 5.78 8.63
C ASN A 446 -11.32 6.23 9.40
N PRO A 447 -11.97 5.34 10.19
CA PRO A 447 -13.26 5.60 10.81
C PRO A 447 -13.22 6.84 11.73
N GLY A 448 -14.10 7.81 11.44
CA GLY A 448 -14.17 9.09 12.14
C GLY A 448 -13.42 10.24 11.45
N SER A 449 -12.56 9.96 10.47
CA SER A 449 -11.97 10.97 9.58
C SER A 449 -12.85 11.20 8.35
N ASN A 450 -12.90 12.44 7.85
CA ASN A 450 -13.44 12.76 6.51
C ASN A 450 -12.38 13.44 5.63
N THR A 451 -11.10 13.29 5.95
CA THR A 451 -9.98 13.78 5.12
C THR A 451 -8.90 12.72 4.88
N LEU A 452 -8.81 11.67 5.71
CA LEU A 452 -8.00 10.51 5.40
C LEU A 452 -8.81 9.56 4.52
N VAL A 453 -8.33 9.32 3.31
CA VAL A 453 -9.01 8.55 2.26
C VAL A 453 -8.06 7.61 1.55
N ASP A 454 -8.62 6.53 1.04
CA ASP A 454 -7.93 5.46 0.36
C ASP A 454 -8.66 5.13 -0.95
N VAL A 455 -7.91 4.72 -1.97
CA VAL A 455 -8.49 4.33 -3.26
C VAL A 455 -8.75 2.83 -3.25
N TYR A 456 -9.93 2.44 -3.73
CA TYR A 456 -10.34 1.05 -3.87
C TYR A 456 -10.80 0.77 -5.30
N LEU A 457 -10.71 -0.51 -5.68
CA LEU A 457 -11.33 -1.03 -6.89
C LEU A 457 -12.39 -2.09 -6.60
N ALA A 458 -13.26 -2.33 -7.57
CA ALA A 458 -14.11 -3.51 -7.66
C ALA A 458 -14.04 -4.07 -9.10
N GLN A 459 -14.00 -5.39 -9.24
CA GLN A 459 -14.01 -6.09 -10.52
C GLN A 459 -15.28 -6.94 -10.69
N SER A 460 -15.74 -7.05 -11.94
CA SER A 460 -16.82 -7.95 -12.34
C SER A 460 -16.46 -8.69 -13.63
N PHE A 461 -16.81 -9.97 -13.68
CA PHE A 461 -16.51 -10.90 -14.78
C PHE A 461 -17.79 -11.46 -15.44
N ASP A 462 -18.94 -10.82 -15.19
CA ASP A 462 -20.26 -11.20 -15.71
C ASP A 462 -21.06 -9.99 -16.24
N ASN A 463 -20.32 -9.00 -16.76
CA ASN A 463 -20.80 -7.70 -17.24
C ASN A 463 -21.48 -6.84 -16.15
N GLY A 464 -21.14 -7.05 -14.87
CA GLY A 464 -21.64 -6.24 -13.75
C GLY A 464 -22.90 -6.79 -13.07
N ALA A 465 -23.18 -8.09 -13.18
CA ALA A 465 -24.27 -8.75 -12.43
C ALA A 465 -23.82 -9.16 -11.01
N THR A 466 -22.54 -9.52 -10.84
CA THR A 466 -21.88 -9.72 -9.55
C THR A 466 -20.54 -8.98 -9.51
N TRP A 467 -20.09 -8.64 -8.30
CA TRP A 467 -18.86 -7.88 -8.05
C TRP A 467 -18.00 -8.62 -7.02
N GLN A 468 -16.68 -8.62 -7.22
CA GLN A 468 -15.73 -9.15 -6.25
C GLN A 468 -15.60 -8.21 -5.03
N PRO A 469 -15.13 -8.72 -3.87
CA PRO A 469 -14.76 -7.89 -2.72
C PRO A 469 -13.82 -6.75 -3.14
N ASN A 470 -14.00 -5.58 -2.54
CA ASN A 470 -13.25 -4.39 -2.97
C ASN A 470 -11.78 -4.47 -2.51
N ILE A 471 -10.85 -4.16 -3.41
CA ILE A 471 -9.40 -4.24 -3.16
C ILE A 471 -8.86 -2.83 -2.95
N ARG A 472 -8.04 -2.62 -1.91
CA ARG A 472 -7.33 -1.36 -1.64
C ARG A 472 -6.15 -1.19 -2.60
N LEU A 473 -6.00 0.00 -3.17
CA LEU A 473 -4.92 0.37 -4.09
C LEU A 473 -3.82 1.21 -3.43
N THR A 474 -4.17 1.99 -2.41
CA THR A 474 -3.26 2.91 -1.72
C THR A 474 -2.48 2.19 -0.61
N SER A 475 -1.15 2.11 -0.74
CA SER A 475 -0.27 1.58 0.32
C SER A 475 -0.14 2.50 1.54
N VAL A 476 -0.51 3.77 1.39
CA VAL A 476 -0.57 4.79 2.44
C VAL A 476 -1.83 5.64 2.21
N SER A 477 -2.58 5.94 3.26
CA SER A 477 -3.81 6.76 3.16
C SER A 477 -3.50 8.21 2.78
N THR A 478 -4.18 8.71 1.74
CA THR A 478 -4.12 10.11 1.31
C THR A 478 -4.73 11.02 2.37
N ASN A 479 -4.04 12.07 2.77
CA ASN A 479 -4.60 13.12 3.64
C ASN A 479 -5.06 14.32 2.80
N ALA A 480 -6.33 14.31 2.41
CA ALA A 480 -6.96 15.38 1.64
C ALA A 480 -6.91 16.75 2.36
N ALA A 481 -6.66 16.80 3.68
CA ALA A 481 -6.51 18.08 4.40
C ALA A 481 -5.30 18.91 3.91
N LEU A 482 -4.31 18.25 3.27
CA LEU A 482 -3.16 18.90 2.62
C LEU A 482 -3.53 19.48 1.24
N SER A 483 -4.66 19.05 0.65
CA SER A 483 -5.11 19.52 -0.66
C SER A 483 -5.79 20.89 -0.59
N PRO A 484 -5.72 21.71 -1.67
CA PRO A 484 -6.31 23.05 -1.70
C PRO A 484 -7.76 23.10 -1.21
N LEU A 485 -7.98 23.85 -0.12
CA LEU A 485 -9.32 24.06 0.43
C LEU A 485 -10.11 25.03 -0.46
N THR A 486 -11.16 24.52 -1.09
CA THR A 486 -12.11 25.28 -1.91
C THR A 486 -13.41 25.54 -1.15
N PRO A 487 -14.34 26.38 -1.67
CA PRO A 487 -15.67 26.55 -1.08
C PRO A 487 -16.51 25.26 -0.99
N GLY A 488 -16.15 24.20 -1.72
CA GLY A 488 -16.78 22.87 -1.66
C GLY A 488 -15.99 21.85 -0.83
N GLY A 489 -14.97 22.26 -0.07
CA GLY A 489 -14.07 21.36 0.65
C GLY A 489 -12.70 21.20 -0.02
N HIS A 490 -11.90 20.28 0.54
CA HIS A 490 -10.56 19.98 0.04
C HIS A 490 -10.61 19.28 -1.32
N MET A 491 -9.82 19.73 -2.28
CA MET A 491 -9.94 19.25 -3.66
C MET A 491 -8.75 18.37 -4.10
N LEU A 492 -8.99 17.05 -4.08
CA LEU A 492 -8.22 16.08 -4.88
C LEU A 492 -8.65 16.17 -6.36
N GLY A 493 -9.94 16.42 -6.61
CA GLY A 493 -10.49 16.68 -7.94
C GLY A 493 -11.96 16.30 -8.02
N ASP A 494 -12.70 16.87 -8.96
CA ASP A 494 -14.10 16.46 -9.20
C ASP A 494 -14.20 15.09 -9.89
N TYR A 495 -13.09 14.48 -10.33
CA TYR A 495 -13.04 13.16 -10.96
C TYR A 495 -11.71 12.42 -10.68
N ILE A 496 -11.61 11.20 -11.18
CA ILE A 496 -10.48 10.27 -11.10
C ILE A 496 -10.37 9.53 -12.46
N GLY A 497 -9.20 9.00 -12.81
CA GLY A 497 -8.97 8.35 -14.11
C GLY A 497 -8.71 6.85 -14.02
N LEU A 498 -9.03 6.11 -15.09
CA LEU A 498 -8.77 4.67 -15.21
C LEU A 498 -8.54 4.30 -16.68
N ALA A 499 -7.33 3.87 -17.01
CA ALA A 499 -7.04 3.25 -18.30
C ALA A 499 -7.42 1.76 -18.24
N GLU A 500 -8.13 1.28 -19.25
CA GLU A 500 -8.66 -0.07 -19.29
C GLU A 500 -7.56 -1.14 -19.38
N ALA A 501 -7.87 -2.36 -18.91
CA ALA A 501 -7.11 -3.55 -19.27
C ALA A 501 -7.44 -3.96 -20.72
N THR A 502 -6.49 -4.54 -21.46
CA THR A 502 -6.82 -5.07 -22.81
C THR A 502 -7.01 -6.58 -22.85
N ASN A 503 -6.34 -7.30 -21.94
CA ASN A 503 -6.38 -8.75 -21.74
C ASN A 503 -5.66 -9.07 -20.40
N PRO A 504 -5.66 -10.32 -19.89
CA PRO A 504 -5.08 -10.65 -18.58
C PRO A 504 -3.59 -10.29 -18.36
N ASN A 505 -2.79 -10.14 -19.43
CA ASN A 505 -1.38 -9.75 -19.34
C ASN A 505 -1.17 -8.22 -19.40
N VAL A 506 -2.22 -7.45 -19.72
CA VAL A 506 -2.18 -5.98 -19.85
C VAL A 506 -3.15 -5.39 -18.83
N PRO A 507 -2.67 -5.02 -17.62
CA PRO A 507 -3.49 -4.68 -16.46
C PRO A 507 -4.27 -3.38 -16.67
N ALA A 508 -5.27 -3.12 -15.82
CA ALA A 508 -5.86 -1.79 -15.73
C ALA A 508 -4.91 -0.82 -14.99
N VAL A 509 -4.94 0.48 -15.33
CA VAL A 509 -4.08 1.50 -14.72
C VAL A 509 -4.95 2.68 -14.22
N PRO A 510 -5.43 2.64 -12.96
CA PRO A 510 -6.02 3.79 -12.28
C PRO A 510 -4.99 4.89 -12.00
N ILE A 511 -5.43 6.15 -12.06
CA ILE A 511 -4.70 7.35 -11.64
C ILE A 511 -5.50 8.12 -10.59
N TRP A 512 -4.87 8.52 -9.49
CA TRP A 512 -5.46 9.32 -8.41
C TRP A 512 -4.53 10.44 -7.98
N ILE A 513 -4.98 11.28 -7.05
CA ILE A 513 -4.16 12.32 -6.39
C ILE A 513 -3.91 11.89 -4.95
N ASP A 514 -2.65 11.88 -4.55
CA ASP A 514 -2.18 11.41 -3.25
C ASP A 514 -1.32 12.47 -2.58
N SER A 515 -1.43 12.65 -1.26
CA SER A 515 -0.68 13.67 -0.51
C SER A 515 0.39 13.10 0.40
N ARG A 516 0.75 11.81 0.26
CA ARG A 516 1.86 11.17 1.00
C ARG A 516 3.21 11.88 0.87
N THR A 517 3.40 12.68 -0.18
CA THR A 517 4.57 13.52 -0.46
C THR A 517 4.55 14.91 0.20
N GLY A 518 3.48 15.27 0.91
CA GLY A 518 3.30 16.56 1.60
C GLY A 518 2.41 17.54 0.83
N ASP A 519 2.67 17.72 -0.46
CA ASP A 519 1.73 18.31 -1.42
C ASP A 519 0.96 17.18 -2.17
N PRO A 520 -0.28 17.44 -2.65
CA PRO A 520 -1.07 16.46 -3.39
C PRO A 520 -0.60 16.31 -4.85
N ASP A 521 -0.23 15.09 -5.26
CA ASP A 521 0.49 14.78 -6.50
C ASP A 521 -0.16 13.56 -7.22
N PRO A 522 -0.15 13.45 -8.55
CA PRO A 522 -0.64 12.26 -9.26
C PRO A 522 0.16 10.97 -9.00
N PHE A 523 -0.57 9.90 -8.68
CA PHE A 523 -0.06 8.53 -8.55
C PHE A 523 -0.88 7.55 -9.40
N VAL A 524 -0.24 6.46 -9.83
CA VAL A 524 -0.88 5.28 -10.44
C VAL A 524 -0.48 4.00 -9.71
N THR A 525 -1.20 2.92 -10.02
CA THR A 525 -0.71 1.54 -9.87
C THR A 525 -1.26 0.72 -11.04
N ARG A 526 -0.67 -0.45 -11.27
CA ARG A 526 -1.10 -1.42 -12.27
C ARG A 526 -1.86 -2.53 -11.56
N VAL A 527 -3.03 -2.90 -12.09
CA VAL A 527 -3.97 -3.82 -11.44
C VAL A 527 -4.30 -5.01 -12.34
N GLY A 528 -3.92 -6.21 -11.91
CA GLY A 528 -4.26 -7.47 -12.57
C GLY A 528 -5.77 -7.74 -12.58
N ILE A 529 -6.28 -8.22 -13.72
CA ILE A 529 -7.71 -8.55 -13.89
C ILE A 529 -7.97 -10.04 -13.63
N ALA A 530 -8.22 -10.40 -12.36
CA ALA A 530 -8.51 -11.79 -11.99
C ALA A 530 -9.40 -11.89 -10.74
N PRO A 531 -10.37 -12.82 -10.71
CA PRO A 531 -11.28 -12.99 -9.56
C PRO A 531 -10.54 -13.40 -8.28
N GLN A 532 -9.36 -14.03 -8.41
CA GLN A 532 -8.47 -14.44 -7.32
C GLN A 532 -7.03 -14.11 -7.69
N VAL A 533 -6.13 -14.11 -6.71
CA VAL A 533 -4.69 -13.96 -6.92
C VAL A 533 -4.16 -15.11 -7.78
N SER A 534 -3.27 -14.80 -8.74
CA SER A 534 -2.60 -15.78 -9.60
C SER A 534 -1.26 -15.22 -10.08
N PHE A 535 -0.33 -16.09 -10.50
CA PHE A 535 0.95 -15.65 -11.06
C PHE A 535 0.75 -14.63 -12.19
N THR A 536 -0.13 -14.91 -13.17
CA THR A 536 -0.43 -14.00 -14.28
C THR A 536 -0.96 -12.63 -13.82
N SER A 537 -1.77 -12.57 -12.77
CA SER A 537 -2.34 -11.29 -12.30
C SER A 537 -1.40 -10.48 -11.40
N TRP A 538 -0.51 -11.14 -10.66
CA TRP A 538 0.64 -10.51 -9.99
C TRP A 538 1.67 -10.01 -11.01
N GLN A 539 1.98 -10.82 -12.00
CA GLN A 539 2.93 -10.56 -13.07
C GLN A 539 2.47 -9.39 -13.95
N ALA A 540 1.20 -9.39 -14.38
CA ALA A 540 0.63 -8.31 -15.17
C ALA A 540 0.71 -6.97 -14.43
N ALA A 541 0.58 -6.96 -13.10
CA ALA A 541 0.74 -5.75 -12.29
C ALA A 541 2.20 -5.26 -12.21
N ARG A 542 3.20 -6.14 -12.36
CA ARG A 542 4.63 -5.83 -12.15
C ARG A 542 5.44 -5.70 -13.43
N LEU A 543 5.31 -6.61 -14.37
CA LEU A 543 6.13 -6.64 -15.60
C LEU A 543 5.45 -5.90 -16.77
N SER A 544 6.26 -5.29 -17.65
CA SER A 544 5.81 -4.77 -18.95
C SER A 544 5.39 -5.90 -19.90
N LEU A 545 4.58 -5.61 -20.92
CA LEU A 545 4.21 -6.62 -21.92
C LEU A 545 5.45 -7.14 -22.68
N GLY A 546 6.51 -6.34 -22.80
CA GLY A 546 7.82 -6.75 -23.32
C GLY A 546 8.51 -7.82 -22.46
N GLN A 547 8.57 -7.65 -21.14
CA GLN A 547 9.10 -8.64 -20.20
C GLN A 547 8.24 -9.92 -20.19
N ILE A 548 6.91 -9.80 -20.12
CA ILE A 548 5.98 -10.94 -20.10
C ILE A 548 6.12 -11.82 -21.35
N ASN A 549 6.34 -11.23 -22.53
CA ASN A 549 6.54 -11.96 -23.78
C ASN A 549 7.94 -12.60 -23.94
N ASN A 550 8.87 -12.35 -23.01
CA ASN A 550 10.19 -12.99 -22.98
C ASN A 550 10.27 -14.00 -21.83
N PRO A 551 10.23 -15.33 -22.09
CA PRO A 551 10.26 -16.35 -21.03
C PRO A 551 11.49 -16.33 -20.12
N ALA A 552 12.58 -15.67 -20.52
CA ALA A 552 13.76 -15.49 -19.66
C ALA A 552 13.60 -14.35 -18.63
N LEU A 553 12.69 -13.40 -18.87
CA LEU A 553 12.39 -12.29 -17.97
C LEU A 553 11.07 -12.51 -17.23
N GLY A 554 9.99 -12.80 -17.97
CA GLY A 554 8.64 -13.05 -17.45
C GLY A 554 8.21 -14.52 -17.43
N GLY A 555 9.12 -15.48 -17.54
CA GLY A 555 8.79 -16.87 -17.23
C GLY A 555 8.58 -17.06 -15.72
N PRO A 556 7.88 -18.11 -15.26
CA PRO A 556 7.89 -18.50 -13.85
C PRO A 556 9.32 -18.75 -13.32
N SER A 557 10.19 -19.30 -14.17
CA SER A 557 11.64 -19.43 -13.97
C SER A 557 12.44 -18.42 -14.82
N GLY A 558 11.86 -17.23 -15.00
CA GLY A 558 12.57 -16.05 -15.49
C GLY A 558 13.03 -15.19 -14.32
N ASP A 559 13.93 -14.26 -14.62
CA ASP A 559 14.57 -13.31 -13.71
C ASP A 559 14.57 -11.97 -14.47
N ALA A 560 13.92 -10.94 -13.92
CA ALA A 560 13.50 -9.76 -14.67
C ALA A 560 14.33 -8.49 -14.42
N ASP A 561 14.96 -8.37 -13.26
CA ASP A 561 15.91 -7.32 -12.89
C ASP A 561 17.36 -7.83 -12.75
N GLY A 562 17.56 -9.15 -12.58
CA GLY A 562 18.86 -9.81 -12.67
C GLY A 562 19.54 -10.12 -11.33
N ASP A 563 18.79 -10.19 -10.23
CA ASP A 563 19.36 -10.54 -8.91
C ASP A 563 19.53 -12.05 -8.66
N GLY A 564 18.78 -12.88 -9.38
CA GLY A 564 18.85 -14.34 -9.34
C GLY A 564 17.76 -15.07 -8.55
N GLU A 565 16.72 -14.40 -8.03
CA GLU A 565 15.47 -15.09 -7.66
C GLU A 565 14.60 -15.37 -8.91
N GLU A 566 13.84 -16.47 -8.90
CA GLU A 566 12.88 -16.76 -9.97
C GLU A 566 11.55 -16.05 -9.68
N ASN A 567 10.92 -15.44 -10.69
CA ASN A 567 9.61 -14.76 -10.58
C ASN A 567 8.55 -15.57 -9.82
N LEU A 568 8.58 -16.91 -9.91
CA LEU A 568 7.64 -17.79 -9.19
C LEU A 568 7.89 -17.87 -7.69
N VAL A 569 9.14 -17.71 -7.25
CA VAL A 569 9.53 -17.58 -5.83
C VAL A 569 9.12 -16.19 -5.33
N GLU A 570 9.39 -15.15 -6.11
CA GLU A 570 8.95 -13.79 -5.82
C GLU A 570 7.43 -13.65 -5.67
N PHE A 571 6.65 -14.28 -6.54
CA PHE A 571 5.19 -14.35 -6.43
C PHE A 571 4.73 -15.01 -5.12
N GLN A 572 5.48 -15.98 -4.60
CA GLN A 572 5.18 -16.65 -3.33
C GLN A 572 5.62 -15.81 -2.12
N ASN A 573 6.72 -15.07 -2.26
CA ASN A 573 7.27 -14.17 -1.24
C ASN A 573 6.56 -12.81 -1.15
N GLY A 574 5.92 -12.37 -2.24
CA GLY A 574 5.22 -11.09 -2.35
C GLY A 574 6.09 -9.91 -2.81
N THR A 575 7.24 -10.16 -3.44
CA THR A 575 8.22 -9.16 -3.88
C THR A 575 7.84 -8.53 -5.24
N ASP A 576 8.73 -7.71 -5.82
CA ASP A 576 8.53 -7.03 -7.11
C ASP A 576 9.71 -7.31 -8.08
N PRO A 577 9.49 -8.00 -9.22
CA PRO A 577 10.48 -8.47 -10.19
C PRO A 577 11.03 -7.34 -11.08
N ASN A 578 11.12 -6.14 -10.53
CA ASN A 578 11.75 -4.97 -11.16
C ASN A 578 12.55 -4.15 -10.14
N ASP A 579 12.65 -4.61 -8.89
CA ASP A 579 13.32 -3.96 -7.77
C ASP A 579 14.23 -5.00 -7.10
N PRO A 580 15.52 -5.08 -7.50
CA PRO A 580 16.46 -6.07 -6.97
C PRO A 580 16.88 -5.81 -5.51
N ALA A 581 16.21 -4.88 -4.80
CA ALA A 581 16.25 -4.73 -3.35
C ALA A 581 14.99 -5.30 -2.65
N SER A 582 13.96 -5.73 -3.40
CA SER A 582 12.68 -6.27 -2.91
C SER A 582 12.81 -7.74 -2.46
N VAL A 583 13.67 -8.50 -3.15
CA VAL A 583 13.94 -9.93 -2.92
C VAL A 583 14.39 -10.30 -1.51
N LEU A 584 13.91 -11.45 -1.05
CA LEU A 584 14.24 -12.05 0.25
C LEU A 584 15.55 -12.86 0.20
N HIS A 585 16.59 -12.26 -0.39
CA HIS A 585 17.96 -12.78 -0.50
C HIS A 585 18.31 -13.70 0.68
N THR A 586 18.57 -14.99 0.43
CA THR A 586 18.85 -15.93 1.54
C THR A 586 20.00 -15.43 2.41
N GLY A 587 19.63 -15.03 3.63
CA GLY A 587 20.56 -14.70 4.70
C GLY A 587 21.31 -15.97 5.12
N ARG A 588 22.31 -15.80 5.99
CA ARG A 588 23.07 -16.93 6.54
C ARG A 588 23.12 -16.84 8.04
N LEU A 589 23.06 -17.98 8.72
CA LEU A 589 23.32 -18.08 10.16
C LEU A 589 24.82 -17.84 10.39
N LEU A 590 25.18 -16.67 10.94
CA LEU A 590 26.59 -16.26 11.15
C LEU A 590 27.12 -16.62 12.54
N ASN A 591 26.25 -16.65 13.54
CA ASN A 591 26.62 -16.95 14.93
C ASN A 591 25.53 -17.78 15.63
N ILE A 592 26.02 -18.65 16.51
CA ILE A 592 25.29 -19.35 17.55
C ILE A 592 25.84 -18.85 18.89
N SER A 593 24.95 -18.58 19.85
CA SER A 593 25.34 -18.54 21.25
C SER A 593 24.35 -19.30 22.13
N THR A 594 24.84 -19.98 23.17
CA THR A 594 23.99 -20.67 24.15
C THR A 594 24.40 -20.26 25.55
N ARG A 595 23.48 -19.65 26.32
CA ARG A 595 23.69 -19.36 27.75
C ARG A 595 22.85 -20.31 28.59
N ALA A 596 23.47 -20.98 29.56
CA ALA A 596 22.78 -21.83 30.53
C ALA A 596 23.61 -21.99 31.81
N LEU A 597 23.02 -22.59 32.84
CA LEU A 597 23.74 -23.12 33.99
C LEU A 597 24.54 -24.37 33.56
N VAL A 598 25.86 -24.31 33.66
CA VAL A 598 26.75 -25.47 33.45
C VAL A 598 26.76 -26.29 34.73
N GLY A 599 26.16 -27.48 34.68
CA GLY A 599 26.20 -28.48 35.72
C GLY A 599 27.13 -29.65 35.39
N ASN A 600 27.22 -30.60 36.32
CA ASN A 600 28.08 -31.78 36.19
C ASN A 600 27.34 -32.97 35.51
N GLY A 601 28.11 -33.95 35.02
CA GLY A 601 27.56 -35.16 34.40
C GLY A 601 26.87 -34.89 33.06
N GLU A 602 25.54 -35.10 33.00
CA GLU A 602 24.70 -34.87 31.81
C GLU A 602 24.26 -33.40 31.65
N ALA A 603 24.28 -32.63 32.74
CA ALA A 603 23.83 -31.23 32.83
C ALA A 603 24.89 -30.22 32.36
N VAL A 604 25.92 -30.67 31.66
CA VAL A 604 26.91 -29.82 30.99
C VAL A 604 26.28 -29.08 29.82
N LEU A 605 26.76 -27.86 29.56
CA LEU A 605 26.32 -27.04 28.44
C LEU A 605 26.88 -27.61 27.13
N ILE A 606 26.00 -27.83 26.15
CA ILE A 606 26.37 -28.33 24.83
C ILE A 606 25.78 -27.44 23.73
N GLY A 607 26.65 -26.96 22.85
CA GLY A 607 26.31 -26.35 21.56
C GLY A 607 26.59 -27.32 20.43
N GLY A 608 25.56 -27.94 19.85
CA GLY A 608 25.67 -28.77 18.66
C GLY A 608 25.45 -27.94 17.39
N PHE A 609 26.14 -28.28 16.31
CA PHE A 609 26.00 -27.59 15.02
C PHE A 609 26.29 -28.51 13.84
N ILE A 610 25.73 -28.17 12.68
CA ILE A 610 25.98 -28.88 11.42
C ILE A 610 26.54 -27.91 10.38
N ILE A 611 27.70 -28.26 9.82
CA ILE A 611 28.24 -27.59 8.64
C ILE A 611 27.66 -28.26 7.39
N THR A 612 27.06 -27.46 6.51
CA THR A 612 26.42 -27.88 5.26
C THR A 612 27.09 -27.18 4.06
N GLY A 613 26.63 -27.47 2.84
CA GLY A 613 27.21 -26.92 1.61
C GLY A 613 28.44 -27.69 1.12
N SER A 614 29.32 -27.04 0.37
CA SER A 614 30.49 -27.68 -0.26
C SER A 614 31.81 -27.04 0.16
N GLY A 615 32.85 -27.88 0.26
CA GLY A 615 34.15 -27.49 0.84
C GLY A 615 34.12 -27.38 2.37
N PRO A 616 35.28 -27.12 3.01
CA PRO A 616 35.34 -26.88 4.43
C PRO A 616 34.90 -25.45 4.81
N LYS A 617 34.69 -25.23 6.11
CA LYS A 617 34.31 -23.97 6.75
C LYS A 617 35.27 -23.69 7.92
N LYS A 618 35.84 -22.48 7.99
CA LYS A 618 36.56 -22.02 9.18
C LYS A 618 35.62 -21.35 10.18
N ILE A 619 35.74 -21.74 11.45
CA ILE A 619 35.00 -21.16 12.58
C ILE A 619 35.93 -20.83 13.74
N ILE A 620 35.41 -20.02 14.68
CA ILE A 620 35.88 -20.00 16.07
C ILE A 620 34.74 -20.46 16.98
N LEU A 621 35.08 -21.29 17.96
CA LEU A 621 34.25 -21.61 19.13
C LEU A 621 34.82 -20.91 20.36
N ARG A 622 33.95 -20.48 21.29
CA ARG A 622 34.36 -19.88 22.58
C ARG A 622 33.56 -20.45 23.73
N ALA A 623 34.15 -20.47 24.92
CA ALA A 623 33.45 -20.71 26.19
C ALA A 623 33.78 -19.57 27.16
N ILE A 624 32.77 -18.74 27.42
CA ILE A 624 32.86 -17.53 28.23
C ILE A 624 32.26 -17.81 29.61
N GLY A 625 32.97 -17.37 30.65
CA GLY A 625 32.71 -17.64 32.06
C GLY A 625 32.99 -16.39 32.89
N PRO A 626 34.21 -16.14 33.39
CA PRO A 626 34.52 -14.95 34.17
C PRO A 626 34.13 -13.62 33.52
N SER A 627 34.21 -13.50 32.19
CA SER A 627 33.79 -12.31 31.46
C SER A 627 32.27 -12.13 31.40
N LEU A 628 31.48 -12.99 32.04
CA LEU A 628 30.05 -12.76 32.34
C LEU A 628 29.84 -11.98 33.65
N LEU A 629 30.85 -11.90 34.54
CA LEU A 629 30.77 -11.16 35.81
C LEU A 629 30.63 -9.64 35.60
N ARG A 630 31.31 -9.08 34.58
CA ARG A 630 31.12 -7.68 34.15
C ARG A 630 29.68 -7.46 33.68
N TYR A 631 29.13 -8.44 32.95
CA TYR A 631 27.75 -8.48 32.47
C TYR A 631 26.76 -8.94 33.56
N GLY A 632 27.01 -8.58 34.83
CA GLY A 632 26.16 -8.79 36.01
C GLY A 632 25.74 -10.25 36.32
N ILE A 633 26.32 -11.26 35.67
CA ILE A 633 26.03 -12.67 35.95
C ILE A 633 26.80 -13.09 37.22
N THR A 634 26.18 -12.87 38.38
CA THR A 634 26.78 -13.05 39.72
C THR A 634 27.24 -14.48 40.04
N ASN A 635 26.74 -15.49 39.33
CA ASN A 635 27.13 -16.89 39.46
C ASN A 635 27.73 -17.43 38.16
N ALA A 636 28.68 -16.69 37.58
CA ALA A 636 29.41 -17.10 36.38
C ALA A 636 30.29 -18.34 36.62
N LEU A 637 30.52 -19.14 35.58
CA LEU A 637 31.46 -20.26 35.62
C LEU A 637 32.90 -19.72 35.74
N GLU A 638 33.62 -20.10 36.80
CA GLU A 638 34.93 -19.49 37.16
C GLU A 638 36.08 -19.83 36.19
N ASP A 639 35.99 -20.98 35.52
CA ASP A 639 37.06 -21.53 34.69
C ASP A 639 36.46 -22.51 33.63
N PRO A 640 36.03 -22.00 32.45
CA PRO A 640 35.26 -22.75 31.45
C PRO A 640 36.13 -23.48 30.41
N MET A 641 36.29 -24.79 30.58
CA MET A 641 36.91 -25.68 29.58
C MET A 641 36.00 -25.93 28.37
N LEU A 642 36.56 -25.94 27.16
CA LEU A 642 35.84 -26.21 25.90
C LEU A 642 36.38 -27.45 25.18
N GLN A 643 35.50 -28.37 24.81
CA GLN A 643 35.83 -29.52 23.97
C GLN A 643 34.97 -29.55 22.69
N LEU A 644 35.63 -29.56 21.54
CA LEU A 644 35.02 -29.81 20.23
C LEU A 644 35.12 -31.30 19.88
N VAL A 645 33.96 -31.94 19.68
CA VAL A 645 33.84 -33.37 19.33
C VAL A 645 33.20 -33.51 17.94
N PRO A 646 33.87 -34.14 16.96
CA PRO A 646 33.27 -34.47 15.67
C PRO A 646 32.45 -35.77 15.73
N ALA A 647 31.50 -35.94 14.80
CA ALA A 647 30.77 -37.20 14.64
C ALA A 647 31.68 -38.42 14.34
N SER A 648 32.90 -38.19 13.82
CA SER A 648 33.97 -39.20 13.76
C SER A 648 35.34 -38.53 13.70
N GLY A 649 36.35 -39.13 14.34
CA GLY A 649 37.71 -38.58 14.44
C GLY A 649 38.10 -38.17 15.87
N PRO A 650 39.28 -37.57 16.07
CA PRO A 650 39.72 -37.07 17.37
C PRO A 650 38.97 -35.80 17.77
N SER A 651 38.73 -35.61 19.08
CA SER A 651 38.28 -34.33 19.63
C SER A 651 39.44 -33.36 19.85
N VAL A 652 39.13 -32.07 19.84
CA VAL A 652 40.03 -30.97 20.20
C VAL A 652 39.52 -30.36 21.51
N ALA A 653 40.42 -29.93 22.39
CA ALA A 653 40.05 -29.26 23.64
C ALA A 653 40.96 -28.05 23.89
N ASN A 654 40.41 -27.06 24.58
CA ASN A 654 41.13 -25.92 25.14
C ASN A 654 40.64 -25.69 26.59
N ASP A 655 41.39 -24.88 27.32
CA ASP A 655 41.22 -24.60 28.75
C ASP A 655 41.31 -23.07 28.91
N ASP A 656 42.52 -22.54 28.69
CA ASP A 656 42.81 -21.10 28.58
C ASP A 656 43.05 -20.72 27.10
N TRP A 657 42.39 -19.70 26.54
CA TRP A 657 42.57 -19.28 25.13
C TRP A 657 43.97 -18.77 24.79
N GLY A 658 44.73 -18.38 25.82
CA GLY A 658 46.14 -18.00 25.68
C GLY A 658 47.07 -19.17 25.36
N GLU A 659 46.59 -20.42 25.50
CA GLU A 659 47.30 -21.63 25.12
C GLU A 659 46.89 -22.13 23.72
N GLY A 660 47.77 -22.91 23.08
CA GLY A 660 47.51 -23.45 21.74
C GLY A 660 47.64 -22.39 20.63
N ASP A 661 46.59 -22.23 19.82
CA ASP A 661 46.60 -21.31 18.66
C ASP A 661 46.04 -19.91 19.01
N ALA A 662 46.58 -19.32 20.07
CA ALA A 662 46.29 -17.96 20.50
C ALA A 662 46.51 -16.93 19.36
N ALA A 663 47.40 -17.23 18.41
CA ALA A 663 47.65 -16.40 17.24
C ALA A 663 46.46 -16.37 16.27
N ALA A 664 45.88 -17.53 15.91
CA ALA A 664 44.67 -17.56 15.09
C ALA A 664 43.44 -17.00 15.83
N ILE A 665 43.35 -17.22 17.15
CA ILE A 665 42.30 -16.66 18.01
C ILE A 665 42.36 -15.12 17.99
N GLN A 666 43.53 -14.51 18.24
CA GLN A 666 43.72 -13.05 18.14
C GLN A 666 43.49 -12.52 16.72
N ALA A 667 43.94 -13.25 15.68
CA ALA A 667 43.75 -12.86 14.29
C ALA A 667 42.28 -12.91 13.83
N SER A 668 41.38 -13.56 14.59
CA SER A 668 39.93 -13.51 14.34
C SER A 668 39.26 -12.23 14.87
N GLY A 669 39.94 -11.48 15.77
CA GLY A 669 39.34 -10.35 16.50
C GLY A 669 38.29 -10.75 17.55
N LEU A 670 38.12 -12.06 17.80
CA LEU A 670 37.11 -12.63 18.70
C LEU A 670 37.74 -13.38 19.89
N GLN A 671 38.96 -13.04 20.32
CA GLN A 671 39.50 -13.60 21.56
C GLN A 671 38.57 -13.31 22.77
N PRO A 672 38.44 -14.23 23.75
CA PRO A 672 37.86 -13.93 25.06
C PRO A 672 38.64 -12.83 25.82
N ASP A 673 38.00 -12.21 26.81
CA ASP A 673 38.59 -11.08 27.53
C ASP A 673 39.29 -11.49 28.84
N ASP A 674 38.85 -12.57 29.51
CA ASP A 674 39.58 -13.16 30.64
C ASP A 674 40.53 -14.25 30.12
N PRO A 675 41.79 -14.34 30.59
CA PRO A 675 42.73 -15.36 30.11
C PRO A 675 42.31 -16.80 30.41
N ARG A 676 41.41 -17.05 31.38
CA ARG A 676 40.91 -18.39 31.78
C ARG A 676 39.74 -18.89 30.93
N GLU A 677 39.37 -18.18 29.87
CA GLU A 677 38.25 -18.55 29.01
C GLU A 677 38.74 -19.35 27.81
N SER A 678 38.04 -20.41 27.42
CA SER A 678 38.48 -21.21 26.28
C SER A 678 38.08 -20.61 24.92
N ALA A 679 38.94 -20.83 23.91
CA ALA A 679 38.57 -20.67 22.50
C ALA A 679 39.27 -21.70 21.59
N ILE A 680 38.60 -22.11 20.51
CA ILE A 680 39.12 -23.04 19.49
C ILE A 680 38.83 -22.46 18.11
N VAL A 681 39.87 -22.09 17.34
CA VAL A 681 39.75 -21.81 15.90
C VAL A 681 39.98 -23.11 15.14
N GLN A 682 39.08 -23.49 14.23
CA GLN A 682 39.21 -24.73 13.47
C GLN A 682 38.57 -24.61 12.08
N THR A 683 39.24 -25.20 11.08
CA THR A 683 38.66 -25.46 9.76
C THR A 683 38.07 -26.87 9.75
N LEU A 684 36.78 -26.99 9.46
CA LEU A 684 35.99 -28.22 9.56
C LEU A 684 35.34 -28.57 8.21
N ALA A 685 35.14 -29.87 7.96
CA ALA A 685 34.41 -30.35 6.79
C ALA A 685 32.88 -30.31 7.03
N PRO A 686 32.04 -30.46 6.00
CA PRO A 686 30.60 -30.65 6.19
C PRO A 686 30.30 -31.90 7.03
N GLY A 687 29.41 -31.76 8.00
CA GLY A 687 29.15 -32.77 9.03
C GLY A 687 28.62 -32.18 10.33
N ALA A 688 28.28 -33.07 11.28
CA ALA A 688 27.78 -32.70 12.60
C ALA A 688 28.89 -32.68 13.66
N TYR A 689 28.83 -31.68 14.54
CA TYR A 689 29.82 -31.38 15.56
C TYR A 689 29.16 -30.99 16.88
N THR A 690 29.89 -31.18 17.98
CA THR A 690 29.40 -30.93 19.34
C THR A 690 30.46 -30.17 20.13
N ALA A 691 30.16 -28.93 20.52
CA ALA A 691 30.90 -28.17 21.52
C ALA A 691 30.37 -28.51 22.91
N ILE A 692 31.26 -28.91 23.83
CA ILE A 692 30.92 -29.24 25.22
C ILE A 692 31.68 -28.28 26.13
N VAL A 693 30.96 -27.58 27.01
CA VAL A 693 31.53 -26.69 28.02
C VAL A 693 31.39 -27.30 29.41
N ARG A 694 32.48 -27.25 30.19
CA ARG A 694 32.58 -27.79 31.56
C ARG A 694 33.34 -26.82 32.44
N GLY A 695 33.04 -26.80 33.74
CA GLY A 695 33.94 -26.17 34.70
C GLY A 695 35.19 -27.01 34.94
N LYS A 696 36.36 -26.37 34.94
CA LYS A 696 37.62 -26.98 35.38
C LYS A 696 37.43 -27.51 36.82
N ASN A 697 37.89 -28.72 37.10
CA ASN A 697 37.68 -29.43 38.38
C ASN A 697 36.20 -29.68 38.77
N ASP A 698 35.30 -29.90 37.81
CA ASP A 698 33.86 -30.13 38.02
C ASP A 698 33.16 -28.97 38.77
N THR A 699 33.63 -27.73 38.52
CA THR A 699 32.97 -26.49 38.97
C THR A 699 31.69 -26.22 38.18
N THR A 700 30.74 -25.52 38.79
CA THR A 700 29.41 -25.24 38.23
C THR A 700 29.09 -23.75 38.28
N GLY A 701 28.48 -23.22 37.23
CA GLY A 701 28.14 -21.80 37.11
C GLY A 701 27.52 -21.49 35.75
N VAL A 702 27.01 -20.29 35.55
CA VAL A 702 26.47 -19.85 34.26
C VAL A 702 27.61 -19.69 33.27
N GLY A 703 27.52 -20.39 32.14
CA GLY A 703 28.46 -20.33 31.04
C GLY A 703 27.77 -19.94 29.74
N LEU A 704 28.56 -19.41 28.81
CA LEU A 704 28.13 -19.03 27.47
C LEU A 704 29.05 -19.73 26.45
N VAL A 705 28.50 -20.64 25.65
CA VAL A 705 29.21 -21.21 24.49
C VAL A 705 28.82 -20.46 23.23
N GLU A 706 29.78 -20.20 22.34
CA GLU A 706 29.56 -19.45 21.11
C GLU A 706 30.26 -20.11 19.92
N ILE A 707 29.69 -19.95 18.73
CA ILE A 707 30.27 -20.38 17.45
C ILE A 707 30.10 -19.25 16.44
N PHE A 708 31.17 -18.83 15.77
CA PHE A 708 31.14 -17.80 14.73
C PHE A 708 31.73 -18.31 13.41
N ASP A 709 31.09 -17.97 12.29
CA ASP A 709 31.64 -18.16 10.94
C ASP A 709 32.76 -17.14 10.67
N LEU A 710 33.98 -17.62 10.39
CA LEU A 710 35.14 -16.78 10.06
C LEU A 710 35.34 -16.61 8.54
N GLU A 711 34.58 -17.32 7.72
CA GLU A 711 34.66 -17.33 6.26
C GLU A 711 33.26 -17.27 5.64
N PRO A 712 32.46 -16.20 5.88
CA PRO A 712 31.06 -16.11 5.45
C PRO A 712 30.88 -16.17 3.92
N ALA A 713 31.92 -15.84 3.16
CA ALA A 713 31.96 -15.94 1.70
C ALA A 713 32.18 -17.38 1.16
N ALA A 714 32.45 -18.37 2.02
CA ALA A 714 32.64 -19.76 1.59
C ALA A 714 31.33 -20.42 1.12
N ALA A 715 31.45 -21.47 0.30
CA ALA A 715 30.30 -22.25 -0.19
C ALA A 715 29.69 -23.20 0.88
N ALA A 716 30.38 -23.40 2.00
CA ALA A 716 29.85 -24.06 3.18
C ALA A 716 29.09 -23.07 4.10
N ARG A 717 28.10 -23.55 4.85
CA ARG A 717 27.24 -22.79 5.78
C ARG A 717 27.10 -23.50 7.13
N LEU A 718 26.62 -22.79 8.15
CA LEU A 718 26.07 -23.39 9.39
C LEU A 718 24.59 -23.68 9.14
N GLY A 719 24.21 -24.91 8.82
CA GLY A 719 22.83 -25.26 8.44
C GLY A 719 21.91 -25.68 9.59
N ASN A 720 22.48 -25.94 10.77
CA ASN A 720 21.72 -26.22 11.99
C ASN A 720 22.47 -25.72 13.23
N ILE A 721 21.67 -25.32 14.20
CA ILE A 721 22.02 -24.86 15.54
C ILE A 721 21.30 -25.77 16.55
N SER A 722 21.97 -26.22 17.58
CA SER A 722 21.33 -26.90 18.71
C SER A 722 22.02 -26.58 20.04
N SER A 723 21.22 -26.47 21.10
CA SER A 723 21.58 -25.96 22.41
C SER A 723 20.98 -26.89 23.45
N ARG A 724 21.78 -27.66 24.19
CA ARG A 724 21.30 -28.49 25.31
C ARG A 724 21.88 -28.02 26.64
N GLY A 725 21.03 -27.90 27.65
CA GLY A 725 21.42 -27.51 28.99
C GLY A 725 20.31 -27.76 30.01
N PHE A 726 20.56 -27.39 31.26
CA PHE A 726 19.53 -27.38 32.30
C PHE A 726 18.67 -26.11 32.19
N VAL A 727 17.35 -26.29 32.12
CA VAL A 727 16.35 -25.23 32.23
C VAL A 727 15.93 -25.14 33.69
N GLY A 728 16.37 -24.07 34.36
CA GLY A 728 16.01 -23.73 35.73
C GLY A 728 14.93 -22.65 35.83
N LEU A 729 14.71 -22.18 37.07
CA LEU A 729 13.77 -21.09 37.37
C LEU A 729 14.36 -19.71 37.09
N ASP A 730 13.44 -18.74 37.01
CA ASP A 730 13.70 -17.30 36.91
C ASP A 730 14.56 -16.95 35.68
N ASP A 731 15.86 -16.79 35.88
CA ASP A 731 16.87 -16.42 34.86
C ASP A 731 17.76 -17.58 34.41
N ASN A 732 17.67 -18.73 35.08
CA ASN A 732 18.48 -19.92 34.81
C ASN A 732 17.92 -20.73 33.62
N VAL A 733 17.28 -20.04 32.69
CA VAL A 733 16.67 -20.55 31.47
C VAL A 733 17.72 -20.92 30.43
N LEU A 734 17.35 -21.79 29.49
CA LEU A 734 18.18 -22.10 28.34
C LEU A 734 17.90 -21.05 27.24
N ILE A 735 18.94 -20.30 26.88
CA ILE A 735 18.88 -19.25 25.87
C ILE A 735 19.69 -19.69 24.66
N ALA A 736 19.12 -19.57 23.46
CA ALA A 736 19.82 -19.72 22.19
C ALA A 736 19.78 -18.40 21.40
N GLY A 737 20.91 -17.71 21.30
CA GLY A 737 21.10 -16.52 20.48
C GLY A 737 21.50 -16.88 19.05
N VAL A 738 20.95 -16.14 18.08
CA VAL A 738 21.17 -16.34 16.65
C VAL A 738 21.45 -15.00 15.98
N ILE A 739 22.45 -14.95 15.09
CA ILE A 739 22.70 -13.78 14.22
C ILE A 739 22.46 -14.17 12.77
N VAL A 740 21.53 -13.47 12.12
CA VAL A 740 21.27 -13.56 10.68
C VAL A 740 22.11 -12.52 9.96
N GLY A 741 22.96 -12.98 9.04
CA GLY A 741 23.83 -12.16 8.23
C GLY A 741 23.17 -11.52 7.01
N ALA A 742 23.97 -10.72 6.31
CA ALA A 742 23.66 -10.27 4.96
C ALA A 742 23.43 -11.43 3.99
N GLY A 743 22.53 -11.24 3.02
CA GLY A 743 22.41 -12.08 1.83
C GLY A 743 23.60 -11.88 0.88
N GLN A 744 23.47 -12.35 -0.37
CA GLN A 744 24.56 -12.31 -1.35
C GLN A 744 24.53 -11.10 -2.30
N GLY A 745 23.47 -10.29 -2.26
CA GLY A 745 23.34 -9.07 -3.06
C GLY A 745 24.30 -7.95 -2.62
N THR A 746 24.49 -6.96 -3.50
CA THR A 746 25.43 -5.84 -3.34
C THR A 746 25.23 -5.03 -2.07
N ASP A 747 23.97 -4.92 -1.64
CA ASP A 747 23.54 -4.03 -0.57
C ASP A 747 23.52 -4.74 0.80
N GLY A 748 23.74 -6.06 0.79
CA GLY A 748 23.89 -6.88 1.98
C GLY A 748 22.65 -6.94 2.88
N TYR A 749 21.45 -6.79 2.33
CA TYR A 749 20.19 -7.17 2.97
C TYR A 749 19.90 -8.67 2.74
N GLY A 750 18.87 -9.21 3.39
CA GLY A 750 18.48 -10.62 3.30
C GLY A 750 17.83 -11.15 4.58
N GLY A 751 17.39 -12.41 4.54
CA GLY A 751 16.76 -13.09 5.69
C GLY A 751 16.79 -14.62 5.61
N VAL A 752 16.66 -15.29 6.76
CA VAL A 752 16.63 -16.75 6.89
C VAL A 752 15.21 -17.19 7.21
N ARG A 753 14.63 -18.10 6.42
CA ARG A 753 13.46 -18.87 6.87
C ARG A 753 13.94 -19.90 7.89
N ALA A 754 13.43 -19.83 9.11
CA ALA A 754 13.90 -20.62 10.23
C ALA A 754 12.78 -21.47 10.84
N ALA A 755 13.11 -22.72 11.19
CA ALA A 755 12.32 -23.53 12.13
C ALA A 755 13.07 -23.62 13.47
N LEU A 756 12.43 -23.19 14.55
CA LEU A 756 12.92 -23.28 15.91
C LEU A 756 12.13 -24.33 16.70
N ARG A 757 12.78 -25.08 17.60
CA ARG A 757 12.12 -26.14 18.39
C ARG A 757 12.58 -26.15 19.84
N GLY A 758 11.66 -26.40 20.78
CA GLY A 758 11.94 -26.70 22.18
C GLY A 758 11.60 -28.17 22.50
N ILE A 759 12.63 -29.01 22.55
CA ILE A 759 12.53 -30.47 22.75
C ILE A 759 12.82 -30.80 24.23
N GLY A 760 11.91 -31.55 24.85
CA GLY A 760 11.91 -31.86 26.28
C GLY A 760 11.60 -33.34 26.53
N PRO A 761 10.33 -33.76 26.63
CA PRO A 761 9.96 -35.16 26.91
C PRO A 761 10.66 -36.20 26.02
N SER A 762 10.86 -35.90 24.72
CA SER A 762 11.52 -36.80 23.77
C SER A 762 12.96 -37.14 24.14
N LEU A 763 13.63 -36.31 24.94
CA LEU A 763 14.99 -36.58 25.42
C LEU A 763 15.06 -37.79 26.37
N GLY A 764 13.99 -38.11 27.10
CA GLY A 764 13.90 -39.29 27.95
C GLY A 764 14.01 -40.59 27.15
N ALA A 765 13.41 -40.64 25.94
CA ALA A 765 13.55 -41.75 25.01
C ALA A 765 14.96 -41.84 24.37
N ARG A 766 15.82 -40.84 24.59
CA ARG A 766 17.24 -40.84 24.22
C ARG A 766 18.18 -41.12 25.41
N GLY A 767 17.64 -41.43 26.58
CA GLY A 767 18.38 -41.82 27.78
C GLY A 767 18.75 -40.68 28.73
N VAL A 768 18.33 -39.44 28.44
CA VAL A 768 18.57 -38.28 29.33
C VAL A 768 17.76 -38.42 30.62
N VAL A 769 18.41 -38.25 31.76
CA VAL A 769 17.75 -38.27 33.08
C VAL A 769 17.15 -36.89 33.39
N ASN A 770 15.92 -36.87 33.92
CA ASN A 770 15.15 -35.66 34.25
C ASN A 770 15.02 -34.64 33.09
N PRO A 771 14.48 -35.04 31.92
CA PRO A 771 14.15 -34.10 30.85
C PRO A 771 13.02 -33.15 31.28
N LEU A 772 13.04 -31.91 30.76
CA LEU A 772 11.98 -30.95 30.96
C LEU A 772 10.65 -31.51 30.40
N GLN A 773 9.59 -31.49 31.21
CA GLN A 773 8.35 -32.23 30.89
C GLN A 773 7.36 -31.46 30.01
N ASP A 774 7.54 -30.14 29.87
CA ASP A 774 6.58 -29.23 29.26
C ASP A 774 7.32 -27.94 28.81
N PRO A 775 7.94 -27.92 27.62
CA PRO A 775 8.83 -26.83 27.19
C PRO A 775 8.14 -25.71 26.37
N GLU A 776 8.06 -24.51 26.93
CA GLU A 776 7.68 -23.29 26.22
C GLU A 776 8.87 -22.69 25.46
N LEU A 777 8.61 -22.01 24.33
CA LEU A 777 9.60 -21.27 23.55
C LEU A 777 9.10 -19.86 23.18
N SER A 778 9.82 -18.81 23.57
CA SER A 778 9.65 -17.46 23.04
C SER A 778 10.81 -17.06 22.12
N LEU A 779 10.53 -16.28 21.09
CA LEU A 779 11.52 -15.73 20.17
C LEU A 779 11.45 -14.20 20.17
N HIS A 780 12.58 -13.57 20.44
CA HIS A 780 12.73 -12.12 20.57
C HIS A 780 13.58 -11.54 19.44
N ASN A 781 13.22 -10.33 18.97
CA ASN A 781 14.04 -9.55 18.03
C ASN A 781 15.14 -8.74 18.75
N SER A 782 15.89 -7.93 18.00
CA SER A 782 16.97 -7.07 18.52
C SER A 782 16.51 -5.95 19.47
N ASN A 783 15.22 -5.61 19.47
CA ASN A 783 14.61 -4.63 20.35
C ASN A 783 14.09 -5.26 21.66
N GLY A 784 13.98 -6.60 21.68
CA GLY A 784 13.40 -7.36 22.78
C GLY A 784 11.96 -7.81 22.58
N ASP A 785 11.29 -7.35 21.53
CA ASP A 785 9.88 -7.69 21.26
C ASP A 785 9.74 -9.21 21.03
N ILE A 786 8.75 -9.84 21.68
CA ILE A 786 8.36 -11.21 21.35
C ILE A 786 7.74 -11.19 19.95
N ILE A 787 8.48 -11.71 18.97
CA ILE A 787 8.02 -11.83 17.57
C ILE A 787 7.34 -13.18 17.29
N ALA A 788 7.57 -14.19 18.13
CA ALA A 788 6.83 -15.44 18.13
C ALA A 788 6.88 -16.12 19.51
N PHE A 789 5.86 -16.91 19.83
CA PHE A 789 5.77 -17.73 21.03
C PHE A 789 5.04 -19.04 20.70
N ASN A 790 5.47 -20.15 21.27
CA ASN A 790 4.74 -21.42 21.21
C ASN A 790 4.92 -22.24 22.49
N ASP A 791 3.83 -22.83 22.93
CA ASP A 791 3.67 -23.72 24.08
C ASP A 791 2.75 -24.86 23.59
N ASN A 792 3.29 -26.08 23.46
CA ASN A 792 2.71 -27.21 22.71
C ASN A 792 2.59 -26.97 21.18
N TRP A 793 2.99 -27.94 20.35
CA TRP A 793 2.89 -27.86 18.88
C TRP A 793 1.60 -28.53 18.36
N SER A 794 0.72 -27.77 17.71
CA SER A 794 -0.61 -28.26 17.32
C SER A 794 -0.64 -28.85 15.90
N PRO A 795 -1.47 -29.88 15.63
CA PRO A 795 -1.83 -30.30 14.27
C PRO A 795 -2.48 -29.24 13.37
N THR A 796 -2.89 -28.09 13.91
CA THR A 796 -3.32 -26.92 13.13
C THR A 796 -2.16 -26.16 12.48
N ASP A 797 -0.97 -26.24 13.07
CA ASP A 797 0.19 -25.40 12.73
C ASP A 797 1.19 -26.17 11.84
N GLN A 798 0.83 -27.41 11.48
CA GLN A 798 1.70 -28.43 10.90
C GLN A 798 2.02 -28.27 9.41
N ALA A 799 1.31 -27.42 8.66
CA ALA A 799 1.35 -27.43 7.20
C ALA A 799 2.75 -27.24 6.61
N GLU A 800 3.57 -26.38 7.23
CA GLU A 800 4.97 -26.16 6.81
C GLU A 800 5.92 -27.22 7.38
N LEU A 801 5.78 -27.56 8.68
CA LEU A 801 6.68 -28.51 9.35
C LEU A 801 6.59 -29.95 8.80
N GLN A 802 5.41 -30.40 8.35
CA GLN A 802 5.22 -31.74 7.78
C GLN A 802 6.15 -32.03 6.58
N GLY A 803 6.54 -31.02 5.80
CA GLY A 803 7.45 -31.17 4.66
C GLY A 803 8.94 -31.30 5.03
N THR A 804 9.33 -30.95 6.26
CA THR A 804 10.74 -30.71 6.65
C THR A 804 11.42 -31.86 7.38
N ASN A 805 10.65 -32.84 7.87
CA ASN A 805 11.05 -33.80 8.93
C ASN A 805 11.42 -33.16 10.29
N LEU A 806 11.16 -31.86 10.50
CA LEU A 806 11.43 -31.14 11.75
C LEU A 806 10.23 -31.13 12.72
N VAL A 807 9.29 -32.06 12.56
CA VAL A 807 8.21 -32.29 13.53
C VAL A 807 8.78 -32.74 14.90
N PRO A 808 8.41 -32.10 16.03
CA PRO A 808 8.74 -32.59 17.37
C PRO A 808 8.06 -33.95 17.68
N PRO A 809 8.70 -34.91 18.36
CA PRO A 809 8.08 -36.23 18.59
C PRO A 809 7.02 -36.33 19.70
N ASP A 810 6.97 -35.41 20.67
CA ASP A 810 5.96 -35.38 21.75
C ASP A 810 5.08 -34.13 21.62
N GLU A 811 3.75 -34.25 21.78
CA GLU A 811 2.78 -33.16 21.55
C GLU A 811 2.99 -31.92 22.43
N ARG A 812 3.68 -32.07 23.57
CA ARG A 812 4.01 -30.97 24.49
C ARG A 812 5.23 -30.15 24.07
N GLU A 813 5.98 -30.61 23.08
CA GLU A 813 7.19 -29.90 22.64
C GLU A 813 6.82 -28.64 21.85
N SER A 814 7.67 -27.61 21.84
CA SER A 814 7.36 -26.34 21.19
C SER A 814 8.01 -26.22 19.80
N ALA A 815 7.34 -25.55 18.87
CA ALA A 815 7.85 -25.27 17.53
C ALA A 815 7.39 -23.91 17.00
N ILE A 816 8.29 -23.21 16.30
CA ILE A 816 8.05 -21.91 15.65
C ILE A 816 8.62 -21.97 14.24
N VAL A 817 7.88 -21.52 13.22
CA VAL A 817 8.41 -21.27 11.87
C VAL A 817 8.23 -19.80 11.53
N VAL A 818 9.29 -19.14 11.06
CA VAL A 818 9.36 -17.67 10.91
C VAL A 818 10.42 -17.27 9.89
N THR A 819 10.22 -16.15 9.18
CA THR A 819 11.28 -15.51 8.40
C THR A 819 11.99 -14.46 9.25
N LEU A 820 13.31 -14.57 9.39
CA LEU A 820 14.15 -13.69 10.19
C LEU A 820 15.03 -12.83 9.27
N PRO A 821 14.76 -11.53 9.11
CA PRO A 821 15.67 -10.61 8.43
C PRO A 821 17.07 -10.58 9.06
N LYS A 822 18.03 -9.97 8.36
CA LYS A 822 19.35 -9.62 8.88
C LYS A 822 19.23 -8.90 10.23
N GLY A 823 19.74 -9.51 11.29
CA GLY A 823 19.55 -9.04 12.66
C GLY A 823 19.97 -10.06 13.70
N ASN A 824 19.80 -9.69 14.97
CA ASN A 824 20.10 -10.52 16.13
C ASN A 824 18.78 -10.97 16.77
N TYR A 825 18.71 -12.25 17.13
CA TYR A 825 17.51 -12.87 17.69
C TYR A 825 17.87 -13.71 18.91
N THR A 826 16.94 -13.78 19.87
CA THR A 826 17.11 -14.58 21.10
C THR A 826 15.91 -15.49 21.28
N ALA A 827 16.13 -16.80 21.22
CA ALA A 827 15.15 -17.81 21.59
C ALA A 827 15.35 -18.18 23.07
N ILE A 828 14.28 -18.14 23.87
CA ILE A 828 14.30 -18.46 25.30
C ILE A 828 13.37 -19.64 25.56
N MET A 829 13.90 -20.69 26.18
CA MET A 829 13.16 -21.89 26.55
C MET A 829 12.87 -21.92 28.04
N ARG A 830 11.61 -22.13 28.40
CA ARG A 830 11.10 -22.18 29.78
C ARG A 830 10.35 -23.49 30.03
N GLY A 831 10.21 -23.87 31.30
CA GLY A 831 9.30 -24.93 31.71
C GLY A 831 7.92 -24.38 32.04
N ASN A 832 6.89 -24.86 31.35
CA ASN A 832 5.50 -24.51 31.65
C ASN A 832 5.20 -24.80 33.12
N GLY A 833 4.38 -23.95 33.74
CA GLY A 833 4.03 -24.04 35.16
C GLY A 833 5.22 -23.87 36.13
N HIS A 834 6.32 -23.25 35.71
CA HIS A 834 7.58 -23.16 36.47
C HIS A 834 8.23 -24.54 36.73
N THR A 835 8.23 -25.42 35.72
CA THR A 835 8.96 -26.69 35.77
C THR A 835 10.45 -26.53 35.43
N THR A 836 11.27 -27.51 35.80
CA THR A 836 12.72 -27.53 35.52
C THR A 836 13.17 -28.91 35.03
N GLY A 837 14.29 -28.96 34.30
CA GLY A 837 14.82 -30.21 33.71
C GLY A 837 15.81 -29.96 32.58
N ILE A 838 16.33 -31.01 31.96
CA ILE A 838 17.18 -30.88 30.76
C ILE A 838 16.30 -30.56 29.54
N GLY A 839 16.61 -29.46 28.85
CA GLY A 839 15.95 -29.04 27.62
C GLY A 839 16.93 -28.97 26.45
N LEU A 840 16.38 -29.01 25.23
CA LEU A 840 17.09 -28.85 23.97
C LEU A 840 16.38 -27.81 23.09
N VAL A 841 17.03 -26.68 22.81
CA VAL A 841 16.59 -25.71 21.79
C VAL A 841 17.32 -26.00 20.49
N GLU A 842 16.61 -25.99 19.37
CA GLU A 842 17.20 -26.13 18.03
C GLU A 842 16.73 -25.00 17.11
N VAL A 843 17.57 -24.63 16.14
CA VAL A 843 17.22 -23.73 15.03
C VAL A 843 17.78 -24.31 13.73
N PHE A 844 16.96 -24.34 12.68
CA PHE A 844 17.29 -24.87 11.36
C PHE A 844 17.07 -23.80 10.30
N GLU A 845 18.04 -23.62 9.39
CA GLU A 845 17.85 -22.92 8.12
C GLU A 845 16.94 -23.81 7.25
N LEU A 846 15.76 -23.32 6.87
CA LEU A 846 14.88 -23.99 5.92
C LEU A 846 15.31 -23.66 4.48
N PRO A 847 15.05 -24.57 3.50
CA PRO A 847 15.35 -24.33 2.09
C PRO A 847 14.56 -23.16 1.48
#